data_AF-A0A1Z4RMX3-F1
#
_entry.id   AF-A0A1Z4RMX3-F1
#
_cell.length_a   1.000
_cell.length_b   1.000
_cell.length_c   1.000
_cell.angle_alpha   90.00
_cell.angle_beta   90.00
_cell.angle_gamma   90.00
#
_symmetry.space_group_name_H-M   'P 1'
#
loop_
_entity.id
_entity.type
_entity.pdbx_description
1 polymer ?
#
loop_
_entity_poly.entity_id
_entity_poly.type
_entity_poly.pdbx_seq_one_letter_code
_entity_poly.pdbx_strand_id
1 'polypeptide(L)'
;MANHLETSQSLYLRKHALNPINWWYWCDEALEIAKQENKPIFLSIGYSSCHWCTVMEGEAFSDAAIALYLNENFLPIKVDREERPDLDSIYMQALQMMTGQGGWPLNIFLNPEDLIPFYGGTYFSVEPKYGRPGFLDILQAIRRFYDHEPEKLMAFKTEIYNNLQQSALLPINQADILTQDLLHQGIDSNTGVLQPNDFGRPCFPMIPYATIALQGSRLKQEYTYNPQALSQQRGLDLVTGGIYDHVGGGFHRYTVDNTWTVPHFEKMLYDNGQIVEYLADLWRKGSRQPAIKQAIQGTVEWLQREMTHPQGYFYAAQDADNFTTPESFEPEEGAFYVWSYQELESILSEKELAQLQQEFDVTVAGNFERKNVLQRLGDGELSADLDQALAKLFTVRYGKPATAIDIFPPAKNNQEAKNQQWLGRIPPVTDTKAIAAWNSLMISGLVKAYSVFQEPSYLDLATKAVEFILQNQWVEGRFQRLNYDGVATVAAQSEDYALFIKALLDLHSACPDDPQWLEQAIKIQEEFDELLWSLEIGGYYNNSTDAAKELLVRERSYMDNATPAANGIAIANLVRLALLTDDLEYRDHAQQGLQAFSSVMATSPTACPSLFSALDWFLYGTSVKSSREILDQLNSHYLPTTVLRIATDLPEDAIALVCQSTSCLEPAFTIDQVLEQLKSVY
;
A
#
# COMPACT_ATOMS: atom_id res chain seq x y z
N MET A 1 3.10 7.79 37.43
CA MET A 1 2.13 7.80 36.31
C MET A 1 2.45 6.58 35.46
N ALA A 2 1.44 5.86 35.01
CA ALA A 2 1.61 4.61 34.28
C ALA A 2 1.54 4.90 32.77
N ASN A 3 2.28 4.14 31.98
CA ASN A 3 2.17 4.15 30.52
C ASN A 3 0.81 3.53 30.12
N HIS A 4 0.05 4.17 29.22
CA HIS A 4 -1.33 3.78 28.88
C HIS A 4 -1.41 2.85 27.66
N LEU A 5 -0.27 2.38 27.13
CA LEU A 5 -0.23 1.60 25.88
C LEU A 5 -0.26 0.08 26.10
N GLU A 6 -0.07 -0.43 27.32
CA GLU A 6 0.03 -1.87 27.62
C GLU A 6 -1.22 -2.65 27.18
N THR A 7 -2.41 -2.06 27.31
CA THR A 7 -3.69 -2.68 26.96
C THR A 7 -4.13 -2.42 25.52
N SER A 8 -3.32 -1.72 24.72
CA SER A 8 -3.65 -1.44 23.32
C SER A 8 -3.69 -2.72 22.48
N GLN A 9 -4.57 -2.78 21.49
CA GLN A 9 -4.61 -3.87 20.49
C GLN A 9 -3.54 -3.70 19.40
N SER A 10 -3.09 -2.47 19.13
CA SER A 10 -1.97 -2.22 18.21
C SER A 10 -0.67 -2.83 18.71
N LEU A 11 -0.04 -3.65 17.86
CA LEU A 11 1.32 -4.14 18.10
C LEU A 11 2.32 -2.99 18.23
N TYR A 12 2.20 -1.96 17.37
CA TYR A 12 3.07 -0.79 17.41
C TYR A 12 2.99 -0.08 18.76
N LEU A 13 1.78 0.21 19.25
CA LEU A 13 1.61 0.90 20.54
C LEU A 13 2.15 0.06 21.71
N ARG A 14 1.89 -1.26 21.72
CA ARG A 14 2.41 -2.13 22.78
C ARG A 14 3.94 -2.21 22.80
N LYS A 15 4.63 -2.09 21.65
CA LYS A 15 6.11 -2.03 21.62
C LYS A 15 6.66 -0.89 22.49
N HIS A 16 5.89 0.20 22.67
CA HIS A 16 6.28 1.37 23.48
C HIS A 16 5.78 1.34 24.93
N ALA A 17 5.06 0.29 25.36
CA ALA A 17 4.42 0.23 26.68
C ALA A 17 5.42 0.21 27.86
N LEU A 18 6.66 -0.23 27.61
CA LEU A 18 7.72 -0.30 28.62
C LEU A 18 8.69 0.89 28.59
N ASN A 19 8.48 1.86 27.69
CA ASN A 19 9.32 3.05 27.66
C ASN A 19 9.15 3.89 28.95
N PRO A 20 10.20 4.61 29.38
CA PRO A 20 10.12 5.53 30.52
C PRO A 20 9.20 6.75 30.27
N ILE A 21 8.80 7.00 29.02
CA ILE A 21 7.81 8.02 28.66
C ILE A 21 6.41 7.52 29.02
N ASN A 22 5.61 8.38 29.65
CA ASN A 22 4.22 8.11 30.04
C ASN A 22 3.29 8.28 28.84
N TRP A 23 3.45 7.42 27.84
CA TRP A 23 2.69 7.52 26.59
C TRP A 23 1.19 7.36 26.81
N TRP A 24 0.43 8.22 26.14
CA TRP A 24 -0.99 8.06 25.87
C TRP A 24 -1.20 7.55 24.45
N TYR A 25 -2.30 6.84 24.21
CA TYR A 25 -2.86 6.71 22.86
C TYR A 25 -3.73 7.94 22.56
N TRP A 26 -4.07 8.16 21.30
CA TRP A 26 -4.95 9.28 20.93
C TRP A 26 -6.38 9.04 21.41
N CYS A 27 -6.83 9.79 22.41
CA CYS A 27 -8.19 9.71 22.95
C CYS A 27 -8.62 11.03 23.61
N ASP A 28 -9.94 11.21 23.76
CA ASP A 28 -10.55 12.41 24.35
C ASP A 28 -9.99 12.74 25.75
N GLU A 29 -9.75 11.73 26.58
CA GLU A 29 -9.19 11.93 27.93
C GLU A 29 -7.78 12.55 27.87
N ALA A 30 -6.91 12.03 26.99
CA ALA A 30 -5.57 12.57 26.80
C ALA A 30 -5.65 14.03 26.31
N LEU A 31 -6.46 14.30 25.29
CA LEU A 31 -6.60 15.64 24.71
C LEU A 31 -7.14 16.66 25.73
N GLU A 32 -8.12 16.27 26.53
CA GLU A 32 -8.69 17.11 27.58
C GLU A 32 -7.70 17.37 28.72
N ILE A 33 -6.91 16.38 29.14
CA ILE A 33 -5.84 16.58 30.13
C ILE A 33 -4.79 17.56 29.61
N ALA A 34 -4.32 17.41 28.36
CA ALA A 34 -3.38 18.34 27.73
C ALA A 34 -3.91 19.78 27.79
N LYS A 35 -5.20 19.96 27.49
CA LYS A 35 -5.89 21.24 27.52
C LYS A 35 -5.98 21.82 28.93
N GLN A 36 -6.51 21.06 29.89
CA GLN A 36 -6.68 21.49 31.28
C GLN A 36 -5.35 21.87 31.95
N GLU A 37 -4.29 21.13 31.65
CA GLU A 37 -2.95 21.39 32.19
C GLU A 37 -2.17 22.43 31.37
N ASN A 38 -2.71 22.92 30.24
CA ASN A 38 -2.02 23.77 29.27
C ASN A 38 -0.62 23.23 28.89
N LYS A 39 -0.55 21.92 28.65
CA LYS A 39 0.66 21.21 28.22
C LYS A 39 0.59 20.96 26.72
N PRO A 40 1.56 21.44 25.93
CA PRO A 40 1.68 21.09 24.52
C PRO A 40 1.74 19.57 24.35
N ILE A 41 1.10 19.08 23.30
CA ILE A 41 1.12 17.66 22.98
C ILE A 41 2.38 17.37 22.18
N PHE A 42 3.12 16.34 22.57
CA PHE A 42 4.13 15.72 21.73
C PHE A 42 3.52 14.49 21.06
N LEU A 43 3.11 14.64 19.81
CA LEU A 43 2.51 13.59 19.01
C LEU A 43 3.61 12.84 18.23
N SER A 44 3.70 11.53 18.43
CA SER A 44 4.63 10.66 17.71
C SER A 44 3.85 9.56 16.97
N ILE A 45 3.93 9.58 15.64
CA ILE A 45 3.21 8.67 14.74
C ILE A 45 4.19 7.72 14.03
N GLY A 46 3.86 6.43 13.99
CA GLY A 46 4.64 5.40 13.30
C GLY A 46 3.85 4.10 13.12
N TYR A 47 4.55 3.01 12.85
CA TYR A 47 3.99 1.67 12.62
C TYR A 47 5.01 0.59 12.99
N SER A 48 4.54 -0.65 13.13
CA SER A 48 5.27 -1.74 13.79
C SER A 48 6.50 -2.26 13.03
N SER A 49 6.52 -2.20 11.70
CA SER A 49 7.63 -2.68 10.84
C SER A 49 8.67 -1.60 10.48
N CYS A 50 8.49 -0.37 10.98
CA CYS A 50 9.32 0.78 10.66
C CYS A 50 10.70 0.74 11.38
N HIS A 51 11.79 0.52 10.64
CA HIS A 51 13.15 0.49 11.19
C HIS A 51 13.51 1.76 11.99
N TRP A 52 13.36 2.96 11.40
CA TRP A 52 13.69 4.22 12.08
C TRP A 52 12.84 4.50 13.32
N CYS A 53 11.63 3.92 13.37
CA CYS A 53 10.78 4.00 14.54
C CYS A 53 11.34 3.14 15.68
N THR A 54 11.84 1.93 15.37
CA THR A 54 12.55 1.06 16.31
C THR A 54 13.85 1.71 16.80
N VAL A 55 14.65 2.31 15.91
CA VAL A 55 15.89 2.99 16.30
C VAL A 55 15.63 4.13 17.28
N MET A 56 14.63 4.99 16.99
CA MET A 56 14.29 6.10 17.87
C MET A 56 13.69 5.63 19.21
N GLU A 57 13.02 4.48 19.22
CA GLU A 57 12.50 3.82 20.42
C GLU A 57 13.63 3.36 21.35
N GLY A 58 14.60 2.62 20.82
CA GLY A 58 15.74 2.10 21.57
C GLY A 58 16.73 3.18 22.02
N GLU A 59 16.84 4.28 21.25
CA GLU A 59 17.67 5.43 21.62
C GLU A 59 16.87 6.50 22.40
N ALA A 60 16.25 7.44 21.68
CA ALA A 60 15.76 8.70 22.24
C ALA A 60 14.58 8.53 23.21
N PHE A 61 13.67 7.59 22.96
CA PHE A 61 12.52 7.35 23.85
C PHE A 61 12.85 6.52 25.08
N SER A 62 14.00 5.84 25.08
CA SER A 62 14.50 5.06 26.22
C SER A 62 15.48 5.85 27.10
N ASP A 63 15.92 7.03 26.68
CA ASP A 63 16.77 7.91 27.49
C ASP A 63 15.99 8.52 28.68
N ALA A 64 16.52 8.33 29.89
CA ALA A 64 15.86 8.73 31.12
C ALA A 64 15.72 10.26 31.28
N ALA A 65 16.68 11.04 30.78
CA ALA A 65 16.65 12.50 30.90
C ALA A 65 15.61 13.11 29.93
N ILE A 66 15.57 12.60 28.70
CA ILE A 66 14.54 12.96 27.72
C ILE A 66 13.16 12.59 28.25
N ALA A 67 12.98 11.35 28.73
CA ALA A 67 11.69 10.89 29.22
C ALA A 67 11.18 11.68 30.43
N LEU A 68 12.05 11.97 31.40
CA LEU A 68 11.70 12.79 32.56
C LEU A 68 11.23 14.19 32.11
N TYR A 69 12.02 14.86 31.27
CA TYR A 69 11.69 16.20 30.79
C TYR A 69 10.38 16.22 29.99
N LEU A 70 10.21 15.25 29.09
CA LEU A 70 9.02 15.13 28.25
C LEU A 70 7.75 14.92 29.11
N ASN A 71 7.79 14.00 30.07
CA ASN A 71 6.69 13.70 30.98
C ASN A 71 6.27 14.89 31.85
N GLU A 72 7.23 15.75 32.23
CA GLU A 72 6.95 16.93 33.06
C GLU A 72 6.35 18.09 32.26
N ASN A 73 6.78 18.29 31.01
CA ASN A 73 6.57 19.53 30.27
C ASN A 73 5.58 19.41 29.09
N PHE A 74 5.27 18.19 28.67
CA PHE A 74 4.43 17.87 27.51
C PHE A 74 3.43 16.77 27.87
N LEU A 75 2.40 16.62 27.03
CA LEU A 75 1.58 15.41 27.00
C LEU A 75 2.03 14.52 25.83
N PRO A 76 2.77 13.43 26.07
CA PRO A 76 3.24 12.55 25.00
C PRO A 76 2.12 11.62 24.53
N ILE A 77 1.76 11.70 23.24
CA ILE A 77 0.77 10.85 22.58
C ILE A 77 1.44 10.04 21.48
N LYS A 78 1.17 8.73 21.45
CA LYS A 78 1.65 7.77 20.46
C LYS A 78 0.50 7.30 19.57
N VAL A 79 0.71 7.26 18.26
CA VAL A 79 -0.31 6.86 17.27
C VAL A 79 0.26 5.84 16.30
N ASP A 80 -0.50 4.76 16.08
CA ASP A 80 -0.28 3.84 14.96
C ASP A 80 -0.94 4.43 13.70
N ARG A 81 -0.14 4.75 12.68
CA ARG A 81 -0.64 5.31 11.41
C ARG A 81 -1.57 4.35 10.68
N GLU A 82 -1.47 3.04 10.94
CA GLU A 82 -2.30 2.04 10.29
C GLU A 82 -3.70 2.01 10.92
N GLU A 83 -3.83 2.44 12.18
CA GLU A 83 -5.12 2.68 12.85
C GLU A 83 -5.68 4.07 12.55
N ARG A 84 -4.82 5.10 12.51
CA ARG A 84 -5.23 6.50 12.29
C ARG A 84 -4.47 7.14 11.10
N PRO A 85 -4.68 6.65 9.87
CA PRO A 85 -4.05 7.23 8.68
C PRO A 85 -4.57 8.66 8.38
N ASP A 86 -5.72 9.02 8.93
CA ASP A 86 -6.28 10.37 8.94
C ASP A 86 -5.40 11.36 9.68
N LEU A 87 -4.98 11.02 10.91
CA LEU A 87 -4.06 11.85 11.69
C LEU A 87 -2.68 11.90 11.02
N ASP A 88 -2.18 10.76 10.55
CA ASP A 88 -0.91 10.66 9.85
C ASP A 88 -0.86 11.59 8.64
N SER A 89 -1.89 11.56 7.78
CA SER A 89 -1.97 12.39 6.57
C SER A 89 -1.92 13.90 6.88
N ILE A 90 -2.79 14.37 7.78
CA ILE A 90 -2.90 15.80 8.15
C ILE A 90 -1.58 16.31 8.72
N TYR A 91 -0.98 15.55 9.65
CA TYR A 91 0.23 15.99 10.35
C TYR A 91 1.50 15.78 9.52
N MET A 92 1.54 14.81 8.62
CA MET A 92 2.60 14.67 7.61
C MET A 92 2.59 15.86 6.64
N GLN A 93 1.41 16.27 6.17
CA GLN A 93 1.25 17.44 5.32
C GLN A 93 1.73 18.71 6.04
N ALA A 94 1.36 18.89 7.31
CA ALA A 94 1.87 20.00 8.11
C ALA A 94 3.40 19.98 8.24
N LEU A 95 4.03 18.80 8.45
CA LEU A 95 5.49 18.68 8.49
C LEU A 95 6.15 19.09 7.17
N GLN A 96 5.58 18.64 6.05
CA GLN A 96 6.08 18.98 4.72
C GLN A 96 5.96 20.48 4.45
N MET A 97 4.87 21.14 4.89
CA MET A 97 4.75 22.60 4.82
C MET A 97 5.81 23.32 5.65
N MET A 98 6.15 22.78 6.83
CA MET A 98 7.15 23.37 7.72
C MET A 98 8.60 23.15 7.27
N THR A 99 8.91 22.00 6.67
CA THR A 99 10.30 21.54 6.48
C THR A 99 10.66 21.21 5.03
N GLY A 100 9.68 21.14 4.13
CA GLY A 100 9.85 20.72 2.73
C GLY A 100 10.02 19.20 2.54
N GLN A 101 10.05 18.43 3.62
CA GLN A 101 10.23 16.97 3.60
C GLN A 101 9.36 16.30 4.67
N GLY A 102 9.20 14.98 4.57
CA GLY A 102 8.43 14.18 5.52
C GLY A 102 9.02 12.78 5.68
N GLY A 103 8.46 12.01 6.60
CA GLY A 103 8.87 10.63 6.86
C GLY A 103 8.53 10.18 8.28
N TRP A 104 8.73 8.89 8.53
CA TRP A 104 8.50 8.29 9.84
C TRP A 104 9.82 7.97 10.54
N PRO A 105 9.89 8.02 11.89
CA PRO A 105 8.82 8.40 12.82
C PRO A 105 8.44 9.88 12.69
N LEU A 106 7.14 10.18 12.66
CA LEU A 106 6.62 11.53 12.51
C LEU A 106 6.40 12.14 13.90
N ASN A 107 7.17 13.16 14.25
CA ASN A 107 7.13 13.78 15.58
C ASN A 107 6.69 15.25 15.48
N ILE A 108 5.54 15.58 16.07
CA ILE A 108 4.87 16.87 15.93
C ILE A 108 4.51 17.44 17.30
N PHE A 109 4.64 18.75 17.45
CA PHE A 109 4.23 19.49 18.64
C PHE A 109 2.94 20.25 18.35
N LEU A 110 1.89 19.94 19.12
CA LEU A 110 0.56 20.52 18.95
C LEU A 110 0.22 21.46 20.10
N ASN A 111 -0.49 22.53 19.76
CA ASN A 111 -1.15 23.35 20.75
C ASN A 111 -2.37 22.58 21.31
N PRO A 112 -2.53 22.46 22.64
CA PRO A 112 -3.52 21.56 23.23
C PRO A 112 -4.96 22.07 23.12
N GLU A 113 -5.16 23.37 22.89
CA GLU A 113 -6.51 23.97 22.76
C GLU A 113 -7.19 23.66 21.43
N ASP A 114 -6.42 23.59 20.34
CA ASP A 114 -6.94 23.52 18.97
C ASP A 114 -6.24 22.46 18.10
N LEU A 115 -5.25 21.75 18.65
CA LEU A 115 -4.48 20.69 18.01
C LEU A 115 -3.69 21.14 16.78
N ILE A 116 -3.54 22.45 16.56
CA ILE A 116 -2.78 22.99 15.43
C ILE A 116 -1.28 22.76 15.68
N PRO A 117 -0.56 22.17 14.70
CA PRO A 117 0.87 21.93 14.84
C PRO A 117 1.65 23.23 14.73
N PHE A 118 2.71 23.35 15.54
CA PHE A 118 3.58 24.53 15.52
C PHE A 118 5.07 24.21 15.40
N TYR A 119 5.44 22.93 15.47
CA TYR A 119 6.78 22.45 15.18
C TYR A 119 6.74 20.95 14.86
N GLY A 120 7.71 20.43 14.11
CA GLY A 120 7.82 19.00 13.87
C GLY A 120 9.14 18.58 13.24
N GLY A 121 9.37 17.27 13.23
CA GLY A 121 10.53 16.64 12.60
C GLY A 121 10.31 15.14 12.45
N THR A 122 11.26 14.48 11.78
CA THR A 122 11.28 13.02 11.66
C THR A 122 12.11 12.43 12.81
N TYR A 123 13.37 12.06 12.55
CA TYR A 123 14.28 11.52 13.55
C TYR A 123 14.91 12.62 14.41
N PHE A 124 14.84 12.47 15.74
CA PHE A 124 15.59 13.29 16.69
C PHE A 124 16.61 12.42 17.44
N SER A 125 17.90 12.72 17.28
CA SER A 125 18.98 12.00 17.96
C SER A 125 19.11 12.42 19.43
N VAL A 126 19.55 11.51 20.29
CA VAL A 126 19.85 11.80 21.70
C VAL A 126 20.87 12.95 21.80
N GLU A 127 22.00 12.77 21.13
CA GLU A 127 23.10 13.73 21.11
C GLU A 127 23.06 14.61 19.86
N PRO A 128 23.64 15.83 19.90
CA PRO A 128 23.79 16.66 18.72
C PRO A 128 24.58 15.94 17.61
N LYS A 129 23.98 15.81 16.42
CA LYS A 129 24.59 15.17 15.25
C LYS A 129 24.37 16.02 14.00
N TYR A 130 25.37 16.07 13.12
CA TYR A 130 25.31 16.76 11.82
C TYR A 130 24.83 18.23 11.88
N GLY A 131 25.24 18.96 12.93
CA GLY A 131 24.83 20.35 13.13
C GLY A 131 23.39 20.53 13.61
N ARG A 132 22.69 19.46 13.97
CA ARG A 132 21.36 19.49 14.58
C ARG A 132 21.49 19.33 16.11
N PRO A 133 20.67 20.03 16.90
CA PRO A 133 20.62 19.88 18.36
C PRO A 133 20.15 18.47 18.76
N GLY A 134 20.52 18.05 19.97
CA GLY A 134 20.00 16.81 20.56
C GLY A 134 18.52 16.95 20.93
N PHE A 135 17.82 15.84 21.12
CA PHE A 135 16.37 15.87 21.33
C PHE A 135 15.97 16.62 22.60
N LEU A 136 16.75 16.51 23.68
CA LEU A 136 16.51 17.26 24.91
C LEU A 136 16.60 18.79 24.69
N ASP A 137 17.57 19.25 23.90
CA ASP A 137 17.73 20.67 23.56
C ASP A 137 16.53 21.19 22.77
N ILE A 138 16.01 20.36 21.84
CA ILE A 138 14.80 20.65 21.05
C ILE A 138 13.60 20.82 21.99
N LEU A 139 13.36 19.86 22.89
CA LEU A 139 12.26 19.91 23.85
C LEU A 139 12.31 21.19 24.70
N GLN A 140 13.50 21.55 25.21
CA GLN A 140 13.69 22.75 26.00
C GLN A 140 13.47 24.04 25.19
N ALA A 141 13.94 24.08 23.94
CA ALA A 141 13.72 25.23 23.07
C ALA A 141 12.24 25.43 22.75
N ILE A 142 11.53 24.34 22.48
CA ILE A 142 10.10 24.34 22.18
C ILE A 142 9.27 24.79 23.38
N ARG A 143 9.56 24.24 24.58
CA ARG A 143 8.88 24.67 25.81
C ARG A 143 9.05 26.17 26.06
N ARG A 144 10.30 26.67 25.95
CA ARG A 144 10.58 28.10 26.09
C ARG A 144 9.83 28.96 25.09
N PHE A 145 9.79 28.54 23.81
CA PHE A 145 9.04 29.23 22.76
C PHE A 145 7.54 29.28 23.07
N TYR A 146 6.94 28.16 23.47
CA TYR A 146 5.52 28.09 23.82
C TYR A 146 5.17 29.03 25.00
N ASP A 147 6.02 29.10 26.02
CA ASP A 147 5.77 29.92 27.22
C ASP A 147 5.98 31.42 27.02
N HIS A 148 7.00 31.81 26.25
CA HIS A 148 7.48 33.19 26.24
C HIS A 148 7.18 33.94 24.93
N GLU A 149 6.71 33.25 23.88
CA GLU A 149 6.48 33.83 22.55
C GLU A 149 5.04 33.58 22.03
N PRO A 150 3.97 33.82 22.83
CA PRO A 150 2.60 33.44 22.46
C PRO A 150 2.07 34.15 21.20
N GLU A 151 2.50 35.39 20.94
CA GLU A 151 2.12 36.12 19.73
C GLU A 151 2.70 35.48 18.46
N LYS A 152 3.96 35.05 18.51
CA LYS A 152 4.61 34.35 17.38
C LYS A 152 4.01 32.96 17.17
N LEU A 153 3.74 32.24 18.26
CA LEU A 153 3.06 30.95 18.22
C LEU A 153 1.70 31.08 17.53
N MET A 154 0.90 32.08 17.91
CA MET A 154 -0.43 32.30 17.31
C MET A 154 -0.35 32.66 15.83
N ALA A 155 0.61 33.50 15.44
CA ALA A 155 0.83 33.85 14.03
C ALA A 155 1.20 32.60 13.20
N PHE A 156 2.13 31.78 13.69
CA PHE A 156 2.56 30.55 13.02
C PHE A 156 1.42 29.53 12.89
N LYS A 157 0.67 29.30 13.99
CA LYS A 157 -0.50 28.42 13.98
C LYS A 157 -1.55 28.87 12.95
N THR A 158 -1.82 30.17 12.89
CA THR A 158 -2.79 30.74 11.94
C THR A 158 -2.36 30.49 10.50
N GLU A 159 -1.07 30.67 10.19
CA GLU A 159 -0.52 30.41 8.86
C GLU A 159 -0.64 28.93 8.47
N ILE A 160 -0.18 28.02 9.34
CA ILE A 160 -0.26 26.58 9.08
C ILE A 160 -1.72 26.12 8.92
N TYR A 161 -2.62 26.56 9.79
CA TYR A 161 -4.03 26.19 9.70
C TYR A 161 -4.68 26.68 8.41
N ASN A 162 -4.44 27.92 8.00
CA ASN A 162 -4.95 28.45 6.75
C ASN A 162 -4.42 27.67 5.54
N ASN A 163 -3.15 27.27 5.56
CA ASN A 163 -2.55 26.47 4.48
C ASN A 163 -3.16 25.06 4.41
N LEU A 164 -3.40 24.40 5.56
CA LEU A 164 -4.09 23.11 5.63
C LEU A 164 -5.56 23.21 5.15
N GLN A 165 -6.24 24.30 5.46
CA GLN A 165 -7.60 24.52 4.95
C GLN A 165 -7.62 24.75 3.44
N GLN A 166 -6.66 25.52 2.92
CA GLN A 166 -6.56 25.79 1.48
C GLN A 166 -6.16 24.55 0.69
N SER A 167 -5.28 23.68 1.22
CA SER A 167 -4.92 22.42 0.55
C SER A 167 -6.12 21.46 0.45
N ALA A 168 -7.01 21.46 1.45
CA ALA A 168 -8.24 20.66 1.43
C ALA A 168 -9.29 21.22 0.45
N LEU A 169 -9.29 22.53 0.20
CA LEU A 169 -10.22 23.22 -0.71
C LEU A 169 -9.61 23.34 -2.11
N LEU A 170 -9.82 22.31 -2.93
CA LEU A 170 -9.41 22.33 -4.33
C LEU A 170 -10.31 23.29 -5.15
N PRO A 171 -9.73 24.14 -6.01
CA PRO A 171 -10.51 24.97 -6.93
C PRO A 171 -11.29 24.09 -7.90
N ILE A 172 -12.60 24.31 -7.98
CA ILE A 172 -13.44 23.65 -8.99
C ILE A 172 -13.26 24.38 -10.32
N ASN A 173 -12.77 23.67 -11.34
CA ASN A 173 -12.77 24.17 -12.70
C ASN A 173 -14.07 23.75 -13.40
N GLN A 174 -14.88 24.71 -13.80
CA GLN A 174 -16.15 24.47 -14.52
C GLN A 174 -15.96 24.29 -16.04
N ALA A 175 -14.74 24.44 -16.54
CA ALA A 175 -14.46 24.18 -17.95
C ALA A 175 -14.49 22.67 -18.25
N ASP A 176 -14.89 22.30 -19.47
CA ASP A 176 -14.88 20.92 -19.95
C ASP A 176 -13.43 20.47 -20.22
N ILE A 177 -12.71 20.11 -19.15
CA ILE A 177 -11.29 19.76 -19.19
C ILE A 177 -11.02 18.26 -19.02
N LEU A 178 -12.07 17.43 -18.96
CA LEU A 178 -11.95 15.97 -18.92
C LEU A 178 -11.70 15.42 -20.33
N THR A 179 -10.53 15.73 -20.90
CA THR A 179 -10.21 15.48 -22.30
C THR A 179 -9.14 14.40 -22.46
N GLN A 180 -9.00 13.91 -23.70
CA GLN A 180 -7.89 13.04 -24.09
C GLN A 180 -6.53 13.73 -23.92
N ASP A 181 -6.45 15.05 -24.09
CA ASP A 181 -5.22 15.83 -23.89
C ASP A 181 -4.80 15.84 -22.42
N LEU A 182 -5.75 16.01 -21.48
CA LEU A 182 -5.46 15.92 -20.06
C LEU A 182 -4.96 14.51 -19.69
N LEU A 183 -5.60 13.47 -20.22
CA LEU A 183 -5.16 12.10 -20.01
C LEU A 183 -3.74 11.86 -20.58
N HIS A 184 -3.45 12.35 -21.80
CA HIS A 184 -2.13 12.24 -22.41
C HIS A 184 -1.05 12.91 -21.54
N GLN A 185 -1.30 14.13 -21.07
CA GLN A 185 -0.42 14.85 -20.14
C GLN A 185 -0.17 14.03 -18.86
N GLY A 186 -1.23 13.45 -18.30
CA GLY A 186 -1.16 12.61 -17.10
C GLY A 186 -0.31 11.36 -17.31
N ILE A 187 -0.55 10.62 -18.39
CA ILE A 187 0.23 9.43 -18.75
C ILE A 187 1.69 9.80 -18.94
N ASP A 188 2.00 10.85 -19.71
CA ASP A 188 3.38 11.25 -20.00
C ASP A 188 4.13 11.63 -18.72
N SER A 189 3.52 12.50 -17.90
CA SER A 189 4.14 12.99 -16.65
C SER A 189 4.38 11.87 -15.65
N ASN A 190 3.40 10.97 -15.46
CA ASN A 190 3.53 9.86 -14.52
C ASN A 190 4.49 8.77 -15.03
N THR A 191 4.56 8.56 -16.35
CA THR A 191 5.55 7.66 -16.96
C THR A 191 6.97 8.17 -16.70
N GLY A 192 7.18 9.49 -16.73
CA GLY A 192 8.47 10.12 -16.40
C GLY A 192 8.98 9.81 -14.99
N VAL A 193 8.09 9.56 -14.03
CA VAL A 193 8.47 9.19 -12.63
C VAL A 193 9.15 7.82 -12.56
N LEU A 194 8.89 6.93 -13.53
CA LEU A 194 9.47 5.58 -13.57
C LEU A 194 10.91 5.55 -14.07
N GLN A 195 11.45 6.67 -14.57
CA GLN A 195 12.81 6.73 -15.06
C GLN A 195 13.81 6.28 -13.98
N PRO A 196 14.90 5.59 -14.37
CA PRO A 196 16.01 5.32 -13.46
C PRO A 196 16.52 6.61 -12.82
N ASN A 197 16.92 6.53 -11.56
CA ASN A 197 17.38 7.67 -10.78
C ASN A 197 18.91 7.66 -10.66
N ASP A 198 19.56 8.78 -10.99
CA ASP A 198 21.03 8.85 -11.21
C ASP A 198 21.87 9.05 -9.93
N PHE A 199 21.27 8.93 -8.74
CA PHE A 199 21.94 9.19 -7.47
C PHE A 199 21.39 8.21 -6.46
N GLY A 200 22.25 7.58 -5.64
CA GLY A 200 21.95 6.52 -4.65
C GLY A 200 20.85 6.86 -3.64
N ARG A 201 19.67 7.11 -4.17
CA ARG A 201 18.39 7.41 -3.55
C ARG A 201 17.61 6.11 -3.54
N PRO A 202 16.70 5.95 -2.56
CA PRO A 202 15.90 4.75 -2.48
C PRO A 202 15.02 4.54 -3.73
N CYS A 203 14.82 3.29 -4.10
CA CYS A 203 13.89 2.87 -5.15
C CYS A 203 12.63 2.26 -4.53
N PHE A 204 11.50 2.90 -4.79
CA PHE A 204 10.17 2.41 -4.38
C PHE A 204 9.48 1.76 -5.58
N PRO A 205 8.66 0.69 -5.39
CA PRO A 205 7.88 0.07 -6.44
C PRO A 205 7.04 1.08 -7.25
N MET A 206 6.39 2.02 -6.56
CA MET A 206 5.58 3.09 -7.16
C MET A 206 4.53 2.54 -8.15
N ILE A 207 3.80 1.50 -7.73
CA ILE A 207 2.88 0.75 -8.59
C ILE A 207 1.79 1.61 -9.25
N PRO A 208 1.18 2.62 -8.60
CA PRO A 208 0.22 3.50 -9.28
C PRO A 208 0.76 4.14 -10.57
N TYR A 209 2.04 4.51 -10.59
CA TYR A 209 2.72 5.10 -11.76
C TYR A 209 2.98 4.05 -12.85
N ALA A 210 3.41 2.85 -12.45
CA ALA A 210 3.62 1.72 -13.34
C ALA A 210 2.31 1.25 -14.00
N THR A 211 1.20 1.27 -13.26
CA THR A 211 -0.13 0.93 -13.75
C THR A 211 -0.62 1.93 -14.79
N ILE A 212 -0.58 3.25 -14.52
CA ILE A 212 -1.05 4.24 -15.51
C ILE A 212 -0.16 4.26 -16.76
N ALA A 213 1.16 4.03 -16.63
CA ALA A 213 2.04 3.85 -17.78
C ALA A 213 1.62 2.61 -18.60
N LEU A 214 1.37 1.47 -17.97
CA LEU A 214 0.93 0.25 -18.66
C LEU A 214 -0.43 0.42 -19.36
N GLN A 215 -1.37 1.14 -18.74
CA GLN A 215 -2.66 1.51 -19.35
C GLN A 215 -2.47 2.43 -20.55
N GLY A 216 -1.65 3.47 -20.42
CA GLY A 216 -1.35 4.41 -21.50
C GLY A 216 -0.61 3.78 -22.67
N SER A 217 0.14 2.71 -22.43
CA SER A 217 0.86 1.94 -23.45
C SER A 217 -0.05 1.31 -24.54
N ARG A 218 -1.38 1.27 -24.33
CA ARG A 218 -2.33 0.80 -25.35
C ARG A 218 -2.77 1.91 -26.32
N LEU A 219 -2.64 3.17 -25.93
CA LEU A 219 -3.03 4.33 -26.73
C LEU A 219 -1.96 4.58 -27.79
N LYS A 220 -2.37 4.79 -29.05
CA LYS A 220 -1.45 5.04 -30.17
C LYS A 220 -1.05 6.52 -30.23
N GLN A 221 -0.48 7.03 -29.14
CA GLN A 221 -0.05 8.42 -29.01
C GLN A 221 1.48 8.52 -28.87
N GLU A 222 2.04 9.65 -29.27
CA GLU A 222 3.46 9.95 -29.05
C GLU A 222 3.65 10.51 -27.64
N TYR A 223 4.50 9.88 -26.84
CA TYR A 223 4.84 10.31 -25.48
C TYR A 223 6.31 10.72 -25.42
N THR A 224 6.64 11.66 -24.54
CA THR A 224 8.03 12.03 -24.22
C THR A 224 8.74 10.83 -23.60
N TYR A 225 8.07 10.15 -22.69
CA TYR A 225 8.56 8.95 -22.01
C TYR A 225 7.82 7.72 -22.53
N ASN A 226 8.52 6.67 -22.93
CA ASN A 226 7.88 5.48 -23.52
C ASN A 226 7.13 4.67 -22.43
N PRO A 227 5.79 4.69 -22.39
CA PRO A 227 5.02 4.02 -21.34
C PRO A 227 5.20 2.50 -21.35
N GLN A 228 5.30 1.89 -22.53
CA GLN A 228 5.46 0.44 -22.67
C GLN A 228 6.83 -0.02 -22.16
N ALA A 229 7.89 0.67 -22.57
CA ALA A 229 9.25 0.29 -22.19
C ALA A 229 9.48 0.46 -20.67
N LEU A 230 9.03 1.59 -20.09
CA LEU A 230 9.26 1.89 -18.68
C LEU A 230 8.40 1.04 -17.74
N SER A 231 7.15 0.73 -18.11
CA SER A 231 6.35 -0.23 -17.36
C SER A 231 6.98 -1.63 -17.43
N GLN A 232 7.34 -2.13 -18.62
CA GLN A 232 8.00 -3.43 -18.70
C GLN A 232 9.31 -3.49 -17.89
N GLN A 233 10.14 -2.46 -17.97
CA GLN A 233 11.40 -2.40 -17.20
C GLN A 233 11.12 -2.43 -15.70
N ARG A 234 10.13 -1.67 -15.21
CA ARG A 234 9.76 -1.68 -13.78
C ARG A 234 9.36 -3.07 -13.31
N GLY A 235 8.60 -3.82 -14.10
CA GLY A 235 8.27 -5.20 -13.78
C GLY A 235 9.52 -6.09 -13.65
N LEU A 236 10.49 -5.92 -14.56
CA LEU A 236 11.75 -6.67 -14.50
C LEU A 236 12.60 -6.27 -13.28
N ASP A 237 12.74 -4.97 -13.01
CA ASP A 237 13.46 -4.45 -11.85
C ASP A 237 12.94 -5.07 -10.53
N LEU A 238 11.62 -5.23 -10.41
CA LEU A 238 10.99 -5.84 -9.24
C LEU A 238 11.32 -7.32 -9.12
N VAL A 239 11.19 -8.11 -10.20
CA VAL A 239 11.30 -9.58 -10.14
C VAL A 239 12.74 -10.08 -10.19
N THR A 240 13.69 -9.25 -10.63
CA THR A 240 15.12 -9.59 -10.59
C THR A 240 15.86 -8.89 -9.45
N GLY A 241 15.35 -7.77 -8.93
CA GLY A 241 15.92 -7.07 -7.79
C GLY A 241 16.00 -7.91 -6.52
N GLY A 242 16.86 -7.50 -5.58
CA GLY A 242 16.88 -8.03 -4.22
C GLY A 242 15.71 -7.53 -3.36
N ILE A 243 14.86 -6.65 -3.91
CA ILE A 243 13.54 -6.33 -3.36
C ILE A 243 12.61 -7.57 -3.34
N TYR A 244 12.76 -8.50 -4.28
CA TYR A 244 12.05 -9.78 -4.24
C TYR A 244 12.84 -10.79 -3.41
N ASP A 245 12.18 -11.46 -2.46
CA ASP A 245 12.79 -12.53 -1.67
C ASP A 245 12.89 -13.81 -2.53
N HIS A 246 14.01 -13.99 -3.23
CA HIS A 246 14.22 -15.15 -4.13
C HIS A 246 14.26 -16.51 -3.42
N VAL A 247 14.31 -16.54 -2.08
CA VAL A 247 14.30 -17.78 -1.29
C VAL A 247 12.89 -18.09 -0.78
N GLY A 248 12.23 -17.10 -0.17
CA GLY A 248 10.93 -17.26 0.48
C GLY A 248 9.72 -16.80 -0.33
N GLY A 249 9.91 -15.96 -1.34
CA GLY A 249 8.84 -15.26 -2.04
C GLY A 249 8.33 -14.02 -1.30
N GLY A 250 7.53 -13.21 -1.98
CA GLY A 250 7.10 -11.90 -1.51
C GLY A 250 8.15 -10.81 -1.72
N PHE A 251 7.69 -9.57 -1.72
CA PHE A 251 8.46 -8.36 -1.97
C PHE A 251 8.64 -7.56 -0.68
N HIS A 252 9.85 -7.07 -0.50
CA HIS A 252 10.18 -6.04 0.47
C HIS A 252 9.67 -4.67 -0.03
N ARG A 253 9.50 -3.72 0.88
CA ARG A 253 8.82 -2.45 0.55
C ARG A 253 9.58 -1.57 -0.44
N TYR A 254 10.88 -1.39 -0.26
CA TYR A 254 11.71 -0.53 -1.11
C TYR A 254 13.20 -0.84 -0.91
N THR A 255 14.06 -0.39 -1.84
CA THR A 255 15.51 -0.51 -1.71
C THR A 255 16.18 0.80 -1.34
N VAL A 256 17.28 0.75 -0.59
CA VAL A 256 18.03 1.95 -0.17
C VAL A 256 18.92 2.50 -1.29
N ASP A 257 19.29 1.64 -2.22
CA ASP A 257 20.01 1.97 -3.44
C ASP A 257 19.09 2.14 -4.65
N ASN A 258 19.68 2.65 -5.73
CA ASN A 258 19.04 2.88 -7.01
C ASN A 258 19.19 1.70 -7.99
N THR A 259 19.74 0.56 -7.55
CA THR A 259 19.96 -0.65 -8.37
C THR A 259 19.01 -1.79 -8.02
N TRP A 260 18.01 -1.52 -7.17
CA TRP A 260 17.03 -2.51 -6.68
C TRP A 260 17.68 -3.67 -5.91
N THR A 261 18.82 -3.44 -5.28
CA THR A 261 19.64 -4.50 -4.69
C THR A 261 19.32 -4.74 -3.22
N VAL A 262 19.46 -3.72 -2.37
CA VAL A 262 19.42 -3.82 -0.91
C VAL A 262 18.09 -3.27 -0.39
N PRO A 263 17.16 -4.12 0.08
CA PRO A 263 15.88 -3.67 0.61
C PRO A 263 16.00 -3.08 2.03
N HIS A 264 15.02 -2.28 2.42
CA HIS A 264 14.53 -2.32 3.80
C HIS A 264 13.61 -3.54 3.91
N PHE A 265 13.98 -4.51 4.75
CA PHE A 265 13.46 -5.88 4.68
C PHE A 265 12.01 -6.06 5.17
N GLU A 266 11.29 -4.98 5.46
CA GLU A 266 9.88 -5.03 5.76
C GLU A 266 9.08 -5.53 4.55
N LYS A 267 8.09 -6.40 4.80
CA LYS A 267 7.15 -6.85 3.77
C LYS A 267 5.75 -6.38 4.12
N MET A 268 5.17 -5.56 3.26
CA MET A 268 3.84 -5.00 3.45
C MET A 268 2.83 -5.69 2.54
N LEU A 269 1.65 -6.02 3.08
CA LEU A 269 0.60 -6.69 2.30
C LEU A 269 0.15 -5.83 1.09
N TYR A 270 0.02 -4.52 1.28
CA TYR A 270 -0.44 -3.62 0.23
C TYR A 270 0.55 -3.51 -0.94
N ASP A 271 1.86 -3.57 -0.69
CA ASP A 271 2.88 -3.57 -1.76
C ASP A 271 2.78 -4.86 -2.56
N ASN A 272 2.75 -5.99 -1.86
CA ASN A 272 2.67 -7.32 -2.48
C ASN A 272 1.39 -7.49 -3.30
N GLY A 273 0.24 -7.03 -2.80
CA GLY A 273 -1.04 -7.11 -3.54
C GLY A 273 -1.00 -6.32 -4.84
N GLN A 274 -0.52 -5.08 -4.78
CA GLN A 274 -0.36 -4.23 -5.96
C GLN A 274 0.67 -4.79 -6.96
N ILE A 275 1.80 -5.31 -6.48
CA ILE A 275 2.83 -5.89 -7.35
C ILE A 275 2.28 -7.15 -8.05
N VAL A 276 1.55 -8.02 -7.35
CA VAL A 276 0.95 -9.21 -7.97
C VAL A 276 -0.07 -8.82 -9.05
N GLU A 277 -0.95 -7.85 -8.77
CA GLU A 277 -1.89 -7.31 -9.76
C GLU A 277 -1.15 -6.77 -11.00
N TYR A 278 -0.14 -5.93 -10.78
CA TYR A 278 0.64 -5.31 -11.83
C TYR A 278 1.40 -6.31 -12.70
N LEU A 279 2.06 -7.29 -12.09
CA LEU A 279 2.81 -8.33 -12.80
C LEU A 279 1.87 -9.24 -13.61
N ALA A 280 0.68 -9.55 -13.09
CA ALA A 280 -0.33 -10.30 -13.84
C ALA A 280 -0.81 -9.51 -15.07
N ASP A 281 -1.03 -8.20 -14.94
CA ASP A 281 -1.42 -7.35 -16.06
C ASP A 281 -0.29 -7.18 -17.10
N LEU A 282 0.97 -7.06 -16.67
CA LEU A 282 2.13 -7.11 -17.57
C LEU A 282 2.17 -8.43 -18.38
N TRP A 283 1.89 -9.56 -17.72
CA TRP A 283 1.83 -10.86 -18.38
C TRP A 283 0.72 -10.91 -19.44
N ARG A 284 -0.48 -10.41 -19.13
CA ARG A 284 -1.62 -10.31 -20.08
C ARG A 284 -1.28 -9.39 -21.25
N LYS A 285 -0.50 -8.33 -21.01
CA LYS A 285 -0.07 -7.39 -22.04
C LYS A 285 0.97 -7.99 -22.98
N GLY A 286 1.74 -8.99 -22.53
CA GLY A 286 2.67 -9.76 -23.35
C GLY A 286 4.07 -9.93 -22.76
N SER A 287 4.36 -9.36 -21.59
CA SER A 287 5.62 -9.55 -20.86
C SER A 287 5.62 -10.90 -20.15
N ARG A 288 5.99 -11.95 -20.86
CA ARG A 288 5.90 -13.37 -20.41
C ARG A 288 7.24 -13.95 -19.96
N GLN A 289 8.12 -13.14 -19.38
CA GLN A 289 9.40 -13.61 -18.82
C GLN A 289 9.14 -14.62 -17.69
N PRO A 290 9.87 -15.75 -17.63
CA PRO A 290 9.68 -16.75 -16.57
C PRO A 290 9.81 -16.19 -15.15
N ALA A 291 10.71 -15.22 -14.92
CA ALA A 291 10.86 -14.55 -13.63
C ALA A 291 9.57 -13.89 -13.12
N ILE A 292 8.72 -13.35 -14.02
CA ILE A 292 7.43 -12.74 -13.65
C ILE A 292 6.48 -13.81 -13.09
N LYS A 293 6.36 -14.95 -13.77
CA LYS A 293 5.52 -16.07 -13.29
C LYS A 293 6.04 -16.60 -11.95
N GLN A 294 7.35 -16.81 -11.85
CA GLN A 294 8.00 -17.31 -10.63
C GLN A 294 7.76 -16.36 -9.45
N ALA A 295 7.86 -15.05 -9.67
CA ALA A 295 7.66 -14.05 -8.62
C ALA A 295 6.20 -13.99 -8.14
N ILE A 296 5.22 -14.07 -9.05
CA ILE A 296 3.80 -14.17 -8.67
C ILE A 296 3.55 -15.44 -7.87
N GLN A 297 3.98 -16.59 -8.38
CA GLN A 297 3.78 -17.88 -7.70
C GLN A 297 4.42 -17.87 -6.30
N GLY A 298 5.70 -17.50 -6.20
CA GLY A 298 6.40 -17.45 -4.91
C GLY A 298 5.79 -16.46 -3.93
N THR A 299 5.22 -15.34 -4.41
CA THR A 299 4.49 -14.39 -3.56
C THR A 299 3.20 -14.97 -3.03
N VAL A 300 2.44 -15.73 -3.83
CA VAL A 300 1.23 -16.41 -3.34
C VAL A 300 1.59 -17.55 -2.36
N GLU A 301 2.66 -18.30 -2.62
CA GLU A 301 3.17 -19.32 -1.71
C GLU A 301 3.62 -18.73 -0.37
N TRP A 302 4.30 -17.56 -0.38
CA TRP A 302 4.61 -16.79 0.83
C TRP A 302 3.33 -16.33 1.55
N LEU A 303 2.37 -15.78 0.81
CA LEU A 303 1.10 -15.30 1.38
C LEU A 303 0.39 -16.42 2.14
N GLN A 304 0.25 -17.60 1.52
CA GLN A 304 -0.38 -18.78 2.12
C GLN A 304 0.38 -19.26 3.36
N ARG A 305 1.70 -19.37 3.23
CA ARG A 305 2.56 -19.95 4.27
C ARG A 305 2.65 -19.05 5.50
N GLU A 306 2.80 -17.75 5.34
CA GLU A 306 3.24 -16.85 6.43
C GLU A 306 2.23 -15.75 6.77
N MET A 307 1.41 -15.33 5.81
CA MET A 307 0.60 -14.12 5.93
C MET A 307 -0.90 -14.39 6.00
N THR A 308 -1.34 -15.65 5.98
CA THR A 308 -2.76 -16.00 5.99
C THR A 308 -3.18 -16.51 7.35
N HIS A 309 -4.16 -15.86 7.97
CA HIS A 309 -4.80 -16.37 9.18
C HIS A 309 -5.70 -17.58 8.84
N PRO A 310 -5.85 -18.58 9.71
CA PRO A 310 -6.74 -19.72 9.47
C PRO A 310 -8.22 -19.40 9.19
N GLN A 311 -8.67 -18.17 9.51
CA GLN A 311 -10.01 -17.68 9.18
C GLN A 311 -10.13 -17.10 7.76
N GLY A 312 -9.02 -16.98 7.01
CA GLY A 312 -9.03 -16.62 5.59
C GLY A 312 -8.54 -15.20 5.25
N TYR A 313 -8.38 -14.31 6.23
CA TYR A 313 -7.81 -12.98 6.00
C TYR A 313 -6.27 -12.98 6.02
N PHE A 314 -5.68 -11.90 5.51
CA PHE A 314 -4.25 -11.70 5.45
C PHE A 314 -3.75 -10.71 6.51
N TYR A 315 -2.60 -11.03 7.11
CA TYR A 315 -1.86 -10.18 8.06
C TYR A 315 -1.30 -8.93 7.37
N ALA A 316 -1.08 -7.87 8.14
CA ALA A 316 -0.74 -6.55 7.62
C ALA A 316 0.71 -6.47 7.12
N ALA A 317 1.68 -6.92 7.92
CA ALA A 317 3.10 -6.73 7.63
C ALA A 317 4.03 -7.70 8.37
N GLN A 318 5.27 -7.83 7.86
CA GLN A 318 6.41 -8.46 8.55
C GLN A 318 7.52 -7.42 8.79
N ASP A 319 8.11 -7.47 9.98
CA ASP A 319 9.15 -6.54 10.46
C ASP A 319 10.47 -6.68 9.68
N ALA A 320 11.15 -5.54 9.47
CA ALA A 320 12.45 -5.49 8.81
C ALA A 320 13.57 -6.06 9.71
N ASP A 321 13.47 -5.85 11.02
CA ASP A 321 14.48 -6.26 11.99
C ASP A 321 14.18 -7.66 12.54
N ASN A 322 15.19 -8.54 12.59
CA ASN A 322 15.03 -9.92 13.06
C ASN A 322 16.09 -10.30 14.09
N PHE A 323 15.72 -11.07 15.11
CA PHE A 323 16.68 -11.58 16.08
C PHE A 323 17.54 -12.68 15.46
N THR A 324 18.85 -12.62 15.66
CA THR A 324 19.79 -13.67 15.22
C THR A 324 19.80 -14.87 16.17
N THR A 325 19.61 -14.62 17.47
CA THR A 325 19.53 -15.63 18.54
C THR A 325 18.50 -15.23 19.60
N PRO A 326 17.96 -16.17 20.40
CA PRO A 326 17.07 -15.84 21.52
C PRO A 326 17.69 -14.88 22.54
N GLU A 327 19.02 -14.90 22.69
CA GLU A 327 19.77 -14.07 23.61
C GLU A 327 20.13 -12.69 23.06
N SER A 328 19.91 -12.44 21.76
CA SER A 328 20.21 -11.15 21.14
C SER A 328 19.46 -10.03 21.87
N PHE A 329 20.15 -8.95 22.20
CA PHE A 329 19.54 -7.82 22.91
C PHE A 329 18.54 -7.11 21.98
N GLU A 330 19.03 -6.62 20.85
CA GLU A 330 18.25 -6.00 19.77
C GLU A 330 18.19 -6.90 18.52
N PRO A 331 17.14 -6.75 17.69
CA PRO A 331 17.09 -7.37 16.37
C PRO A 331 17.98 -6.63 15.37
N GLU A 332 18.37 -7.30 14.29
CA GLU A 332 19.21 -6.77 13.21
C GLU A 332 18.41 -6.69 11.90
N GLU A 333 18.57 -5.61 11.14
CA GLU A 333 17.89 -5.43 9.85
C GLU A 333 18.23 -6.58 8.88
N GLY A 334 17.19 -7.25 8.38
CA GLY A 334 17.32 -8.27 7.35
C GLY A 334 17.92 -9.60 7.79
N ALA A 335 18.22 -9.82 9.08
CA ALA A 335 18.97 -11.00 9.55
C ALA A 335 18.32 -12.35 9.16
N PHE A 336 17.01 -12.40 8.95
CA PHE A 336 16.33 -13.59 8.44
C PHE A 336 16.65 -13.89 6.97
N TYR A 337 16.93 -12.87 6.17
CA TYR A 337 16.96 -12.90 4.70
C TYR A 337 18.36 -12.97 4.09
N VAL A 338 19.36 -12.38 4.75
CA VAL A 338 20.71 -12.19 4.19
C VAL A 338 21.65 -13.35 4.49
N TRP A 339 22.73 -13.45 3.70
CA TRP A 339 23.67 -14.59 3.74
C TRP A 339 25.12 -14.15 3.74
N SER A 340 25.92 -14.63 4.70
CA SER A 340 27.37 -14.47 4.57
C SER A 340 27.90 -15.39 3.47
N TYR A 341 28.98 -15.00 2.78
CA TYR A 341 29.58 -15.87 1.76
C TYR A 341 30.02 -17.22 2.34
N GLN A 342 30.61 -17.21 3.54
CA GLN A 342 31.05 -18.42 4.23
C GLN A 342 29.88 -19.35 4.58
N GLU A 343 28.73 -18.78 4.94
CA GLU A 343 27.50 -19.54 5.18
C GLU A 343 27.03 -20.22 3.88
N LEU A 344 26.99 -19.50 2.76
CA LEU A 344 26.64 -20.08 1.45
C LEU A 344 27.58 -21.23 1.07
N GLU A 345 28.89 -21.04 1.24
CA GLU A 345 29.91 -22.07 0.99
C GLU A 345 29.73 -23.31 1.88
N SER A 346 29.24 -23.14 3.11
CA SER A 346 28.98 -24.26 4.02
C SER A 346 27.69 -25.03 3.70
N ILE A 347 26.68 -24.36 3.12
CA ILE A 347 25.36 -24.95 2.82
C ILE A 347 25.35 -25.62 1.43
N LEU A 348 26.02 -25.00 0.46
CA LEU A 348 25.94 -25.36 -0.95
C LEU A 348 27.16 -26.18 -1.37
N SER A 349 26.96 -27.09 -2.32
CA SER A 349 28.08 -27.72 -3.03
C SER A 349 28.79 -26.71 -3.93
N GLU A 350 30.04 -26.98 -4.30
CA GLU A 350 30.81 -26.11 -5.21
C GLU A 350 30.04 -25.81 -6.52
N LYS A 351 29.32 -26.80 -7.04
CA LYS A 351 28.50 -26.65 -8.26
C LYS A 351 27.31 -25.72 -8.04
N GLU A 352 26.56 -25.92 -6.96
CA GLU A 352 25.40 -25.09 -6.61
C GLU A 352 25.82 -23.65 -6.29
N LEU A 353 26.92 -23.46 -5.56
CA LEU A 353 27.48 -22.14 -5.27
C LEU A 353 27.92 -21.42 -6.55
N ALA A 354 28.62 -22.12 -7.46
CA ALA A 354 29.03 -21.54 -8.74
C ALA A 354 27.83 -21.14 -9.61
N GLN A 355 26.75 -21.93 -9.59
CA GLN A 355 25.50 -21.58 -10.28
C GLN A 355 24.82 -20.37 -9.63
N LEU A 356 24.78 -20.31 -8.31
CA LEU A 356 24.25 -19.14 -7.58
C LEU A 356 25.04 -17.87 -7.96
N GLN A 357 26.37 -17.92 -8.00
CA GLN A 357 27.22 -16.78 -8.38
C GLN A 357 27.11 -16.38 -9.86
N GLN A 358 26.68 -17.30 -10.73
CA GLN A 358 26.47 -17.01 -12.14
C GLN A 358 25.15 -16.24 -12.35
N GLU A 359 24.12 -16.58 -11.60
CA GLU A 359 22.75 -16.06 -11.80
C GLU A 359 22.36 -14.98 -10.79
N PHE A 360 23.12 -14.81 -9.70
CA PHE A 360 22.91 -13.81 -8.66
C PHE A 360 24.18 -13.00 -8.35
N ASP A 361 24.00 -11.74 -7.95
CA ASP A 361 25.07 -10.88 -7.44
C ASP A 361 25.52 -11.35 -6.05
N VAL A 362 26.43 -12.32 -6.03
CA VAL A 362 27.00 -12.90 -4.81
C VAL A 362 28.51 -12.76 -4.79
N THR A 363 29.03 -12.07 -3.77
CA THR A 363 30.46 -11.86 -3.61
C THR A 363 30.95 -12.24 -2.20
N VAL A 364 32.26 -12.46 -2.07
CA VAL A 364 32.90 -12.70 -0.77
C VAL A 364 32.76 -11.48 0.16
N ALA A 365 32.77 -10.27 -0.41
CA ALA A 365 32.66 -9.03 0.34
C ALA A 365 31.22 -8.71 0.77
N GLY A 366 30.21 -9.33 0.15
CA GLY A 366 28.80 -8.97 0.33
C GLY A 366 28.42 -7.67 -0.36
N ASN A 367 27.12 -7.45 -0.51
CA ASN A 367 26.52 -6.20 -1.01
C ASN A 367 25.73 -5.45 0.10
N PHE A 368 25.60 -6.03 1.30
CA PHE A 368 24.99 -5.41 2.47
C PHE A 368 25.68 -5.85 3.76
N GLU A 369 26.37 -4.93 4.46
CA GLU A 369 27.02 -5.21 5.76
C GLU A 369 27.88 -6.49 5.82
N ARG A 370 28.64 -6.78 4.76
CA ARG A 370 29.44 -8.01 4.58
C ARG A 370 28.64 -9.30 4.39
N LYS A 371 27.34 -9.18 4.18
CA LYS A 371 26.40 -10.23 3.80
C LYS A 371 25.88 -9.95 2.38
N ASN A 372 25.25 -10.96 1.78
CA ASN A 372 24.69 -10.92 0.44
C ASN A 372 23.16 -10.89 0.54
N VAL A 373 22.58 -9.89 -0.10
CA VAL A 373 21.20 -9.90 -0.59
C VAL A 373 21.23 -10.53 -1.98
N LEU A 374 20.34 -11.49 -2.22
CA LEU A 374 20.26 -12.17 -3.51
C LEU A 374 19.53 -11.28 -4.52
N GLN A 375 20.29 -10.64 -5.40
CA GLN A 375 19.76 -9.98 -6.61
C GLN A 375 20.05 -10.85 -7.83
N ARG A 376 19.03 -11.13 -8.62
CA ARG A 376 19.14 -11.95 -9.81
C ARG A 376 19.66 -11.15 -11.01
N LEU A 377 20.54 -11.74 -11.80
CA LEU A 377 21.19 -11.12 -12.97
C LEU A 377 20.44 -11.37 -14.29
N GLY A 378 19.54 -12.35 -14.33
CA GLY A 378 18.75 -12.72 -15.50
C GLY A 378 17.26 -12.92 -15.19
N ASP A 379 16.42 -13.02 -16.23
CA ASP A 379 14.96 -13.13 -16.14
C ASP A 379 14.38 -14.45 -16.70
N GLY A 380 15.26 -15.38 -17.08
CA GLY A 380 14.92 -16.68 -17.70
C GLY A 380 14.43 -17.76 -16.73
N GLU A 381 14.43 -19.02 -17.15
CA GLU A 381 14.16 -20.15 -16.25
C GLU A 381 15.36 -20.40 -15.33
N LEU A 382 15.08 -20.92 -14.12
CA LEU A 382 16.14 -21.32 -13.18
C LEU A 382 16.66 -22.70 -13.57
N SER A 383 17.97 -22.94 -13.41
CA SER A 383 18.55 -24.27 -13.60
C SER A 383 18.18 -25.17 -12.42
N ALA A 384 18.13 -26.49 -12.64
CA ALA A 384 17.82 -27.44 -11.56
C ALA A 384 18.80 -27.37 -10.38
N ASP A 385 20.08 -27.07 -10.64
CA ASP A 385 21.08 -26.87 -9.59
C ASP A 385 20.81 -25.60 -8.77
N LEU A 386 20.33 -24.53 -9.43
CA LEU A 386 19.97 -23.28 -8.76
C LEU A 386 18.68 -23.42 -7.95
N ASP A 387 17.67 -24.11 -8.48
CA ASP A 387 16.47 -24.47 -7.72
C ASP A 387 16.82 -25.27 -6.47
N GLN A 388 17.75 -26.24 -6.60
CA GLN A 388 18.23 -27.02 -5.46
C GLN A 388 18.97 -26.15 -4.44
N ALA A 389 19.79 -25.20 -4.90
CA ALA A 389 20.47 -24.24 -4.04
C ALA A 389 19.48 -23.41 -3.22
N LEU A 390 18.50 -22.78 -3.89
CA LEU A 390 17.46 -21.98 -3.24
C LEU A 390 16.62 -22.82 -2.26
N ALA A 391 16.31 -24.08 -2.59
CA ALA A 391 15.60 -24.99 -1.69
C ALA A 391 16.40 -25.34 -0.42
N LYS A 392 17.74 -25.42 -0.49
CA LYS A 392 18.58 -25.58 0.69
C LYS A 392 18.58 -24.32 1.56
N LEU A 393 18.67 -23.14 0.95
CA LEU A 393 18.56 -21.86 1.65
C LEU A 393 17.20 -21.71 2.34
N PHE A 394 16.11 -22.11 1.66
CA PHE A 394 14.78 -22.18 2.25
C PHE A 394 14.78 -23.10 3.48
N THR A 395 15.33 -24.30 3.36
CA THR A 395 15.38 -25.26 4.47
C THR A 395 16.15 -24.71 5.68
N VAL A 396 17.20 -23.92 5.47
CA VAL A 396 17.91 -23.23 6.56
C VAL A 396 17.02 -22.17 7.23
N ARG A 397 16.26 -21.38 6.46
CA ARG A 397 15.36 -20.35 7.01
C ARG A 397 14.20 -20.94 7.79
N TYR A 398 13.54 -21.95 7.27
CA TYR A 398 12.29 -22.48 7.84
C TYR A 398 12.46 -23.80 8.60
N GLY A 399 13.66 -24.40 8.57
CA GLY A 399 14.00 -25.66 9.22
C GLY A 399 13.48 -26.92 8.51
N LYS A 400 12.69 -26.76 7.44
CA LYS A 400 12.12 -27.85 6.63
C LYS A 400 12.02 -27.44 5.15
N PRO A 401 11.96 -28.39 4.21
CA PRO A 401 11.65 -28.11 2.81
C PRO A 401 10.27 -27.46 2.66
N ALA A 402 10.09 -26.61 1.65
CA ALA A 402 8.83 -25.89 1.38
C ALA A 402 7.62 -26.82 1.26
N THR A 403 7.78 -27.98 0.62
CA THR A 403 6.73 -29.00 0.45
C THR A 403 6.25 -29.65 1.76
N ALA A 404 6.93 -29.40 2.88
CA ALA A 404 6.57 -29.92 4.20
C ALA A 404 6.01 -28.84 5.15
N ILE A 405 5.75 -27.64 4.63
CA ILE A 405 5.22 -26.50 5.39
C ILE A 405 3.99 -25.95 4.68
N ASP A 406 2.81 -26.29 5.20
CA ASP A 406 1.56 -25.67 4.74
C ASP A 406 1.41 -24.25 5.33
N ILE A 407 1.64 -24.12 6.64
CA ILE A 407 1.57 -22.87 7.39
C ILE A 407 2.81 -22.76 8.28
N PHE A 408 3.45 -21.60 8.25
CA PHE A 408 4.54 -21.20 9.13
C PHE A 408 3.98 -20.19 10.15
N PRO A 409 3.92 -20.54 11.45
CA PRO A 409 3.25 -19.70 12.44
C PRO A 409 3.97 -18.35 12.60
N PRO A 410 3.22 -17.23 12.71
CA PRO A 410 3.83 -15.91 12.91
C PRO A 410 4.40 -15.78 14.33
N ALA A 411 5.51 -15.05 14.46
CA ALA A 411 5.90 -14.46 15.74
C ALA A 411 5.13 -13.14 15.92
N LYS A 412 4.18 -13.05 16.85
CA LYS A 412 3.30 -11.86 16.96
C LYS A 412 3.96 -10.67 17.66
N ASN A 413 5.12 -10.87 18.28
CA ASN A 413 5.89 -9.86 19.00
C ASN A 413 7.33 -10.36 19.25
N ASN A 414 8.19 -9.48 19.77
CA ASN A 414 9.60 -9.78 20.06
C ASN A 414 9.76 -10.92 21.08
N GLN A 415 8.83 -11.06 22.04
CA GLN A 415 8.90 -12.10 23.06
C GLN A 415 8.64 -13.48 22.46
N GLU A 416 7.63 -13.61 21.59
CA GLU A 416 7.35 -14.85 20.86
C GLU A 416 8.50 -15.20 19.90
N ALA A 417 9.05 -14.20 19.19
CA ALA A 417 10.20 -14.42 18.32
C ALA A 417 11.38 -15.06 19.07
N LYS A 418 11.70 -14.57 20.27
CA LYS A 418 12.81 -15.10 21.10
C LYS A 418 12.49 -16.42 21.79
N ASN A 419 11.28 -16.58 22.33
CA ASN A 419 10.95 -17.68 23.23
C ASN A 419 10.44 -18.93 22.51
N GLN A 420 9.89 -18.79 21.29
CA GLN A 420 9.43 -19.92 20.51
C GLN A 420 10.62 -20.71 19.95
N GLN A 421 10.50 -22.03 19.93
CA GLN A 421 11.50 -22.90 19.32
C GLN A 421 11.29 -22.96 17.80
N TRP A 422 12.09 -22.18 17.08
CA TRP A 422 12.14 -22.21 15.62
C TRP A 422 13.11 -23.30 15.15
N LEU A 423 12.68 -24.12 14.18
CA LEU A 423 13.54 -25.15 13.61
C LEU A 423 14.61 -24.56 12.68
N GLY A 424 14.28 -23.44 12.03
CA GLY A 424 15.20 -22.65 11.22
C GLY A 424 15.64 -21.38 11.94
N ARG A 425 15.81 -20.29 11.18
CA ARG A 425 16.10 -18.97 11.74
C ARG A 425 14.90 -18.42 12.52
N ILE A 426 15.15 -17.50 13.45
CA ILE A 426 14.06 -16.74 14.10
C ILE A 426 13.42 -15.85 13.04
N PRO A 427 12.10 -15.95 12.80
CA PRO A 427 11.43 -15.22 11.74
C PRO A 427 11.20 -13.75 12.09
N PRO A 428 10.84 -12.92 11.10
CA PRO A 428 10.32 -11.59 11.37
C PRO A 428 9.09 -11.61 12.26
N VAL A 429 8.99 -10.61 13.12
CA VAL A 429 7.74 -10.32 13.83
C VAL A 429 6.67 -9.94 12.81
N THR A 430 5.47 -10.49 12.94
CA THR A 430 4.36 -10.27 12.02
C THR A 430 3.25 -9.50 12.72
N ASP A 431 2.80 -8.40 12.13
CA ASP A 431 1.62 -7.67 12.58
C ASP A 431 0.36 -8.35 12.03
N THR A 432 -0.35 -9.07 12.90
CA THR A 432 -1.43 -9.97 12.51
C THR A 432 -2.79 -9.28 12.35
N LYS A 433 -2.86 -7.96 12.47
CA LYS A 433 -4.12 -7.23 12.25
C LYS A 433 -4.56 -7.33 10.80
N ALA A 434 -5.87 -7.50 10.58
CA ALA A 434 -6.44 -7.38 9.25
C ALA A 434 -6.75 -5.91 8.97
N ILE A 435 -6.31 -5.39 7.83
CA ILE A 435 -6.67 -4.06 7.33
C ILE A 435 -7.47 -4.25 6.05
N ALA A 436 -8.69 -3.71 6.00
CA ALA A 436 -9.63 -3.91 4.89
C ALA A 436 -9.03 -3.44 3.55
N ALA A 437 -8.50 -2.21 3.49
CA ALA A 437 -7.81 -1.68 2.32
C ALA A 437 -6.68 -2.60 1.80
N TRP A 438 -5.83 -3.11 2.68
CA TRP A 438 -4.65 -3.87 2.28
C TRP A 438 -4.99 -5.29 1.83
N ASN A 439 -5.94 -5.93 2.54
CA ASN A 439 -6.51 -7.20 2.10
C ASN A 439 -7.15 -7.06 0.72
N SER A 440 -7.86 -5.95 0.46
CA SER A 440 -8.52 -5.68 -0.82
C SER A 440 -7.55 -5.55 -2.00
N LEU A 441 -6.38 -4.95 -1.77
CA LEU A 441 -5.30 -4.90 -2.77
C LEU A 441 -4.76 -6.30 -3.08
N MET A 442 -4.53 -7.13 -2.06
CA MET A 442 -4.10 -8.51 -2.26
C MET A 442 -5.16 -9.38 -2.94
N ILE A 443 -6.44 -9.23 -2.57
CA ILE A 443 -7.57 -9.89 -3.22
C ILE A 443 -7.58 -9.56 -4.72
N SER A 444 -7.45 -8.27 -5.08
CA SER A 444 -7.37 -7.85 -6.49
C SER A 444 -6.20 -8.51 -7.21
N GLY A 445 -5.00 -8.53 -6.60
CA GLY A 445 -3.82 -9.21 -7.14
C GLY A 445 -4.05 -10.70 -7.39
N LEU A 446 -4.58 -11.42 -6.40
CA LEU A 446 -4.91 -12.85 -6.51
C LEU A 446 -5.91 -13.12 -7.64
N VAL A 447 -6.93 -12.28 -7.79
CA VAL A 447 -7.94 -12.42 -8.85
C VAL A 447 -7.32 -12.21 -10.23
N LYS A 448 -6.47 -11.19 -10.41
CA LYS A 448 -5.77 -10.98 -11.70
C LYS A 448 -4.81 -12.11 -12.00
N ALA A 449 -4.07 -12.60 -10.99
CA ALA A 449 -3.19 -13.77 -11.14
C ALA A 449 -3.99 -15.03 -11.52
N TYR A 450 -5.17 -15.25 -10.92
CA TYR A 450 -6.08 -16.33 -11.30
C TYR A 450 -6.52 -16.21 -12.76
N SER A 451 -6.91 -15.02 -13.22
CA SER A 451 -7.30 -14.81 -14.62
C SER A 451 -6.20 -15.19 -15.61
N VAL A 452 -4.92 -15.06 -15.22
CA VAL A 452 -3.76 -15.40 -16.04
C VAL A 452 -3.41 -16.88 -16.00
N PHE A 453 -3.24 -17.43 -14.80
CA PHE A 453 -2.65 -18.75 -14.60
C PHE A 453 -3.68 -19.85 -14.40
N GLN A 454 -4.95 -19.49 -14.15
CA GLN A 454 -6.05 -20.42 -13.91
C GLN A 454 -5.80 -21.37 -12.73
N GLU A 455 -4.99 -20.93 -11.75
CA GLU A 455 -4.69 -21.67 -10.52
C GLU A 455 -5.83 -21.49 -9.50
N PRO A 456 -6.66 -22.52 -9.23
CA PRO A 456 -7.88 -22.34 -8.42
C PRO A 456 -7.61 -21.89 -6.98
N SER A 457 -6.44 -22.21 -6.44
CA SER A 457 -6.02 -21.80 -5.09
C SER A 457 -5.94 -20.28 -4.95
N TYR A 458 -5.67 -19.54 -6.01
CA TYR A 458 -5.57 -18.08 -5.96
C TYR A 458 -6.96 -17.46 -5.76
N LEU A 459 -7.96 -17.96 -6.47
CA LEU A 459 -9.35 -17.54 -6.33
C LEU A 459 -9.93 -17.95 -4.96
N ASP A 460 -9.61 -19.14 -4.47
CA ASP A 460 -10.04 -19.61 -3.15
C ASP A 460 -9.55 -18.70 -2.01
N LEU A 461 -8.27 -18.29 -2.05
CA LEU A 461 -7.72 -17.31 -1.10
C LEU A 461 -8.46 -15.98 -1.16
N ALA A 462 -8.65 -15.44 -2.37
CA ALA A 462 -9.34 -14.17 -2.58
C ALA A 462 -10.78 -14.21 -2.03
N THR A 463 -11.50 -15.30 -2.31
CA THR A 463 -12.89 -15.51 -1.88
C THR A 463 -12.98 -15.58 -0.37
N LYS A 464 -12.14 -16.39 0.29
CA LYS A 464 -12.11 -16.52 1.75
C LYS A 464 -11.81 -15.19 2.46
N ALA A 465 -10.90 -14.39 1.92
CA ALA A 465 -10.58 -13.08 2.47
C ALA A 465 -11.78 -12.11 2.36
N VAL A 466 -12.48 -12.09 1.21
CA VAL A 466 -13.71 -11.29 1.06
C VAL A 466 -14.82 -11.75 1.99
N GLU A 467 -15.06 -13.05 2.08
CA GLU A 467 -16.06 -13.61 2.99
C GLU A 467 -15.76 -13.23 4.44
N PHE A 468 -14.49 -13.29 4.85
CA PHE A 468 -14.08 -12.84 6.18
C PHE A 468 -14.40 -11.35 6.40
N ILE A 469 -14.04 -10.47 5.47
CA ILE A 469 -14.28 -9.02 5.58
C ILE A 469 -15.79 -8.73 5.68
N LEU A 470 -16.61 -9.33 4.81
CA LEU A 470 -18.07 -9.13 4.84
C LEU A 470 -18.69 -9.60 6.16
N GLN A 471 -18.20 -10.71 6.72
CA GLN A 471 -18.76 -11.29 7.95
C GLN A 471 -18.26 -10.62 9.23
N ASN A 472 -17.01 -10.12 9.24
CA ASN A 472 -16.31 -9.72 10.46
C ASN A 472 -15.87 -8.26 10.49
N GLN A 473 -16.06 -7.51 9.39
CA GLN A 473 -15.70 -6.08 9.33
C GLN A 473 -16.85 -5.20 8.82
N TRP A 474 -17.96 -5.78 8.36
CA TRP A 474 -19.19 -5.04 8.11
C TRP A 474 -20.23 -5.37 9.19
N VAL A 475 -20.16 -4.62 10.30
CA VAL A 475 -20.89 -4.94 11.54
C VAL A 475 -22.04 -3.95 11.71
N GLU A 476 -23.27 -4.45 11.85
CA GLU A 476 -24.47 -3.63 12.07
C GLU A 476 -24.68 -2.53 11.01
N GLY A 477 -24.28 -2.80 9.76
CA GLY A 477 -24.38 -1.84 8.65
C GLY A 477 -23.33 -0.73 8.70
N ARG A 478 -22.23 -0.93 9.44
CA ARG A 478 -21.09 -0.02 9.48
C ARG A 478 -19.78 -0.73 9.13
N PHE A 479 -19.12 -0.29 8.06
CA PHE A 479 -17.83 -0.87 7.66
C PHE A 479 -16.69 -0.43 8.59
N GLN A 480 -15.83 -1.38 8.96
CA GLN A 480 -14.70 -1.23 9.87
C GLN A 480 -13.39 -1.48 9.14
N ARG A 481 -12.40 -0.65 9.42
CA ARG A 481 -11.06 -0.72 8.84
C ARG A 481 -10.28 -1.93 9.34
N LEU A 482 -10.29 -2.15 10.65
CA LEU A 482 -9.40 -3.09 11.31
C LEU A 482 -10.14 -4.27 11.90
N ASN A 483 -9.44 -5.40 11.94
CA ASN A 483 -9.84 -6.55 12.74
C ASN A 483 -8.64 -7.13 13.49
N TYR A 484 -8.76 -7.26 14.81
CA TYR A 484 -7.78 -7.94 15.66
C TYR A 484 -8.35 -9.27 16.14
N ASP A 485 -7.90 -10.37 15.54
CA ASP A 485 -8.26 -11.74 15.95
C ASP A 485 -9.80 -11.96 16.10
N GLY A 486 -10.57 -11.43 15.16
CA GLY A 486 -12.04 -11.52 15.11
C GLY A 486 -12.78 -10.30 15.67
N VAL A 487 -12.08 -9.31 16.24
CA VAL A 487 -12.69 -8.10 16.80
C VAL A 487 -12.53 -6.93 15.84
N ALA A 488 -13.64 -6.53 15.20
CA ALA A 488 -13.70 -5.35 14.34
C ALA A 488 -13.53 -4.06 15.15
N THR A 489 -12.71 -3.13 14.66
CA THR A 489 -12.49 -1.83 15.30
C THR A 489 -12.09 -0.79 14.25
N VAL A 490 -12.17 0.48 14.64
CA VAL A 490 -11.90 1.67 13.81
C VAL A 490 -12.83 1.75 12.59
N ALA A 491 -13.61 2.83 12.51
CA ALA A 491 -14.49 3.06 11.36
C ALA A 491 -13.68 3.11 10.05
N ALA A 492 -14.20 2.45 9.01
CA ALA A 492 -13.61 2.46 7.69
C ALA A 492 -13.45 3.88 7.14
N GLN A 493 -12.35 4.10 6.45
CA GLN A 493 -12.06 5.35 5.74
C GLN A 493 -12.26 5.14 4.23
N SER A 494 -12.22 6.23 3.45
CA SER A 494 -12.49 6.17 2.00
C SER A 494 -11.64 5.14 1.24
N GLU A 495 -10.39 4.92 1.65
CA GLU A 495 -9.53 3.89 1.03
C GLU A 495 -10.05 2.47 1.23
N ASP A 496 -10.63 2.18 2.40
CA ASP A 496 -11.17 0.86 2.73
C ASP A 496 -12.39 0.57 1.84
N TYR A 497 -13.30 1.52 1.70
CA TYR A 497 -14.44 1.41 0.79
C TYR A 497 -14.00 1.28 -0.67
N ALA A 498 -13.20 2.22 -1.16
CA ALA A 498 -12.81 2.28 -2.57
C ALA A 498 -12.07 1.00 -3.00
N LEU A 499 -11.13 0.51 -2.20
CA LEU A 499 -10.37 -0.69 -2.51
C LEU A 499 -11.20 -1.95 -2.37
N PHE A 500 -12.08 -2.05 -1.37
CA PHE A 500 -12.93 -3.23 -1.20
C PHE A 500 -13.98 -3.35 -2.31
N ILE A 501 -14.60 -2.24 -2.72
CA ILE A 501 -15.50 -2.20 -3.89
C ILE A 501 -14.72 -2.62 -5.15
N LYS A 502 -13.49 -2.13 -5.34
CA LYS A 502 -12.64 -2.55 -6.47
C LYS A 502 -12.43 -4.06 -6.46
N ALA A 503 -12.10 -4.63 -5.30
CA ALA A 503 -11.84 -6.06 -5.13
C ALA A 503 -13.08 -6.92 -5.41
N LEU A 504 -14.26 -6.50 -4.95
CA LEU A 504 -15.54 -7.16 -5.24
C LEU A 504 -15.86 -7.13 -6.74
N LEU A 505 -15.63 -6.00 -7.41
CA LEU A 505 -15.83 -5.88 -8.86
C LEU A 505 -14.80 -6.70 -9.67
N ASP A 506 -13.58 -6.85 -9.17
CA ASP A 506 -12.57 -7.74 -9.75
C ASP A 506 -12.99 -9.21 -9.59
N LEU A 507 -13.44 -9.63 -8.39
CA LEU A 507 -14.02 -10.96 -8.14
C LEU A 507 -15.21 -11.25 -9.04
N HIS A 508 -16.14 -10.31 -9.17
CA HIS A 508 -17.27 -10.43 -10.10
C HIS A 508 -16.79 -10.66 -11.53
N SER A 509 -15.70 -10.00 -11.96
CA SER A 509 -15.16 -10.18 -13.32
C SER A 509 -14.55 -11.58 -13.53
N ALA A 510 -14.01 -12.21 -12.48
CA ALA A 510 -13.51 -13.59 -12.53
C ALA A 510 -14.63 -14.64 -12.37
N CYS A 511 -15.70 -14.28 -11.67
CA CYS A 511 -16.87 -15.12 -11.40
C CYS A 511 -18.19 -14.45 -11.84
N PRO A 512 -18.36 -14.14 -13.14
CA PRO A 512 -19.52 -13.37 -13.61
C PRO A 512 -20.87 -14.08 -13.46
N ASP A 513 -20.88 -15.40 -13.27
CA ASP A 513 -22.11 -16.18 -12.98
C ASP A 513 -22.62 -16.00 -11.55
N ASP A 514 -21.77 -15.48 -10.65
CA ASP A 514 -22.11 -15.25 -9.25
C ASP A 514 -22.45 -13.76 -9.04
N PRO A 515 -23.75 -13.41 -8.94
CA PRO A 515 -24.17 -12.03 -8.80
C PRO A 515 -23.82 -11.45 -7.42
N GLN A 516 -23.52 -12.30 -6.42
CA GLN A 516 -23.35 -11.84 -5.04
C GLN A 516 -22.24 -10.79 -4.91
N TRP A 517 -21.17 -10.91 -5.69
CA TRP A 517 -20.04 -9.96 -5.62
C TRP A 517 -20.43 -8.57 -6.08
N LEU A 518 -21.20 -8.48 -7.17
CA LEU A 518 -21.73 -7.20 -7.65
C LEU A 518 -22.77 -6.64 -6.69
N GLU A 519 -23.67 -7.48 -6.15
CA GLU A 519 -24.66 -7.05 -5.16
C GLU A 519 -24.01 -6.48 -3.89
N GLN A 520 -22.92 -7.09 -3.41
CA GLN A 520 -22.18 -6.57 -2.25
C GLN A 520 -21.42 -5.29 -2.60
N ALA A 521 -20.84 -5.19 -3.81
CA ALA A 521 -20.16 -3.98 -4.26
C ALA A 521 -21.13 -2.78 -4.27
N ILE A 522 -22.36 -2.98 -4.74
CA ILE A 522 -23.41 -1.96 -4.74
C ILE A 522 -23.76 -1.52 -3.32
N LYS A 523 -23.99 -2.46 -2.38
CA LYS A 523 -24.35 -2.09 -0.99
C LYS A 523 -23.24 -1.33 -0.26
N ILE A 524 -21.98 -1.73 -0.47
CA ILE A 524 -20.84 -1.02 0.12
C ILE A 524 -20.66 0.36 -0.54
N GLN A 525 -20.94 0.48 -1.84
CA GLN A 525 -20.95 1.78 -2.54
C GLN A 525 -22.07 2.70 -2.02
N GLU A 526 -23.26 2.18 -1.73
CA GLU A 526 -24.37 2.94 -1.15
C GLU A 526 -23.99 3.53 0.23
N GLU A 527 -23.38 2.73 1.12
CA GLU A 527 -22.86 3.21 2.40
C GLU A 527 -21.73 4.24 2.20
N PHE A 528 -20.85 4.01 1.23
CA PHE A 528 -19.76 4.93 0.91
C PHE A 528 -20.28 6.31 0.46
N ASP A 529 -21.29 6.32 -0.42
CA ASP A 529 -21.96 7.51 -0.91
C ASP A 529 -22.67 8.25 0.23
N GLU A 530 -23.40 7.54 1.09
CA GLU A 530 -24.12 8.12 2.23
C GLU A 530 -23.18 8.81 3.21
N LEU A 531 -22.06 8.17 3.56
CA LEU A 531 -21.21 8.61 4.67
C LEU A 531 -20.13 9.61 4.26
N LEU A 532 -19.60 9.50 3.03
CA LEU A 532 -18.34 10.12 2.66
C LEU A 532 -18.42 11.00 1.41
N TRP A 533 -19.48 10.92 0.59
CA TRP A 533 -19.62 11.79 -0.59
C TRP A 533 -19.80 13.26 -0.19
N SER A 534 -19.11 14.15 -0.91
CA SER A 534 -19.25 15.59 -0.76
C SER A 534 -20.30 16.16 -1.71
N LEU A 535 -21.49 16.44 -1.19
CA LEU A 535 -22.61 17.01 -1.97
C LEU A 535 -22.29 18.38 -2.60
N GLU A 536 -21.43 19.19 -1.98
CA GLU A 536 -21.15 20.56 -2.42
C GLU A 536 -20.07 20.63 -3.51
N ILE A 537 -19.03 19.79 -3.38
CA ILE A 537 -17.78 19.94 -4.15
C ILE A 537 -17.35 18.65 -4.84
N GLY A 538 -18.14 17.57 -4.77
CA GLY A 538 -17.89 16.26 -5.37
C GLY A 538 -16.78 15.45 -4.69
N GLY A 539 -16.65 14.17 -5.05
CA GLY A 539 -15.63 13.29 -4.47
C GLY A 539 -15.88 12.91 -3.02
N TYR A 540 -15.06 12.01 -2.49
CA TYR A 540 -15.21 11.42 -1.17
C TYR A 540 -14.22 12.00 -0.16
N TYR A 541 -14.72 12.37 1.02
CA TYR A 541 -13.89 12.65 2.19
C TYR A 541 -13.22 11.38 2.70
N ASN A 542 -12.08 11.48 3.36
CA ASN A 542 -11.41 10.33 3.97
C ASN A 542 -12.21 9.74 5.15
N ASN A 543 -12.83 10.61 5.93
CA ASN A 543 -13.54 10.24 7.15
C ASN A 543 -15.01 10.62 7.06
N SER A 544 -15.85 9.74 7.60
CA SER A 544 -17.26 10.00 7.88
C SER A 544 -17.46 11.25 8.75
N THR A 545 -18.64 11.86 8.66
CA THR A 545 -18.95 13.12 9.35
C THR A 545 -18.92 12.99 10.87
N ASP A 546 -19.24 11.82 11.42
CA ASP A 546 -19.16 11.53 12.86
C ASP A 546 -17.71 11.39 13.35
N ALA A 547 -16.85 10.73 12.58
CA ALA A 547 -15.42 10.60 12.90
C ALA A 547 -14.63 11.92 12.70
N ALA A 548 -15.12 12.83 11.85
CA ALA A 548 -14.45 14.08 11.53
C ALA A 548 -14.38 15.11 12.68
N LYS A 549 -15.16 14.93 13.75
CA LYS A 549 -15.19 15.88 14.89
C LYS A 549 -13.84 16.01 15.60
N GLU A 550 -12.95 15.03 15.43
CA GLU A 550 -11.63 14.96 16.03
C GLU A 550 -10.52 15.57 15.14
N LEU A 551 -10.82 16.00 13.92
CA LEU A 551 -9.82 16.36 12.90
C LEU A 551 -9.75 17.87 12.63
N LEU A 552 -8.54 18.36 12.34
CA LEU A 552 -8.30 19.76 11.97
C LEU A 552 -8.98 20.13 10.65
N VAL A 553 -8.93 19.23 9.67
CA VAL A 553 -9.48 19.37 8.34
C VAL A 553 -10.00 18.02 7.85
N ARG A 554 -11.05 18.03 7.03
CA ARG A 554 -11.53 16.83 6.33
C ARG A 554 -10.92 16.81 4.94
N GLU A 555 -10.00 15.89 4.71
CA GLU A 555 -9.34 15.74 3.43
C GLU A 555 -10.20 14.92 2.47
N ARG A 556 -10.10 15.22 1.17
CA ARG A 556 -10.52 14.33 0.09
C ARG A 556 -9.25 13.81 -0.58
N SER A 557 -8.83 12.59 -0.24
CA SER A 557 -7.55 12.05 -0.72
C SER A 557 -7.52 11.88 -2.24
N TYR A 558 -6.56 12.54 -2.88
CA TYR A 558 -6.27 12.44 -4.32
C TYR A 558 -4.79 12.14 -4.61
N MET A 559 -3.93 12.20 -3.60
CA MET A 559 -2.49 12.02 -3.76
C MET A 559 -2.13 10.54 -3.66
N ASP A 560 -1.65 9.96 -4.75
CA ASP A 560 -1.10 8.61 -4.75
C ASP A 560 0.29 8.61 -4.08
N ASN A 561 0.56 7.57 -3.28
CA ASN A 561 1.87 7.33 -2.69
C ASN A 561 2.25 5.85 -2.91
N ALA A 562 2.63 5.14 -1.85
CA ALA A 562 2.84 3.69 -1.90
C ALA A 562 1.54 2.93 -2.21
N THR A 563 0.38 3.50 -1.90
CA THR A 563 -0.95 3.02 -2.25
C THR A 563 -1.67 4.01 -3.15
N PRO A 564 -2.63 3.56 -3.98
CA PRO A 564 -3.40 4.46 -4.82
C PRO A 564 -4.36 5.31 -3.99
N ALA A 565 -4.66 6.52 -4.46
CA ALA A 565 -5.56 7.43 -3.77
C ALA A 565 -7.02 6.95 -3.85
N ALA A 566 -7.75 7.09 -2.73
CA ALA A 566 -9.12 6.61 -2.62
C ALA A 566 -10.06 7.17 -3.69
N ASN A 567 -9.99 8.48 -3.98
CA ASN A 567 -10.87 9.09 -4.98
C ASN A 567 -10.61 8.58 -6.40
N GLY A 568 -9.36 8.32 -6.78
CA GLY A 568 -9.06 7.75 -8.09
C GLY A 568 -9.67 6.36 -8.26
N ILE A 569 -9.53 5.50 -7.25
CA ILE A 569 -10.14 4.16 -7.26
C ILE A 569 -11.67 4.24 -7.23
N ALA A 570 -12.24 5.08 -6.36
CA ALA A 570 -13.69 5.23 -6.22
C ALA A 570 -14.35 5.68 -7.54
N ILE A 571 -13.78 6.69 -8.20
CA ILE A 571 -14.29 7.19 -9.48
C ILE A 571 -14.20 6.12 -10.57
N ALA A 572 -13.11 5.36 -10.63
CA ALA A 572 -13.00 4.24 -11.56
C ALA A 572 -14.07 3.16 -11.28
N ASN A 573 -14.34 2.86 -10.01
CA ASN A 573 -15.40 1.93 -9.62
C ASN A 573 -16.79 2.43 -10.00
N LEU A 574 -17.09 3.72 -9.84
CA LEU A 574 -18.35 4.32 -10.30
C LEU A 574 -18.55 4.11 -11.82
N VAL A 575 -17.51 4.30 -12.63
CA VAL A 575 -17.59 4.01 -14.07
C VAL A 575 -17.85 2.52 -14.33
N ARG A 576 -17.18 1.63 -13.61
CA ARG A 576 -17.40 0.17 -13.73
C ARG A 576 -18.82 -0.23 -13.33
N LEU A 577 -19.34 0.32 -12.24
CA LEU A 577 -20.70 0.09 -11.77
C LEU A 577 -21.72 0.58 -12.80
N ALA A 578 -21.53 1.77 -13.38
CA ALA A 578 -22.38 2.28 -14.46
C ALA A 578 -22.43 1.30 -15.65
N LEU A 579 -21.29 0.76 -16.06
CA LEU A 579 -21.20 -0.20 -17.17
C LEU A 579 -21.81 -1.57 -16.84
N LEU A 580 -21.76 -2.01 -15.59
CA LEU A 580 -22.28 -3.30 -15.12
C LEU A 580 -23.80 -3.26 -14.88
N THR A 581 -24.31 -2.15 -14.38
CA THR A 581 -25.71 -1.98 -13.95
C THR A 581 -26.58 -1.24 -14.96
N ASP A 582 -25.96 -0.57 -15.95
CA ASP A 582 -26.61 0.38 -16.85
C ASP A 582 -27.23 1.60 -16.12
N ASP A 583 -26.83 1.85 -14.86
CA ASP A 583 -27.24 3.01 -14.07
C ASP A 583 -26.33 4.22 -14.35
N LEU A 584 -26.91 5.28 -14.92
CA LEU A 584 -26.19 6.49 -15.29
C LEU A 584 -25.89 7.39 -14.09
N GLU A 585 -26.55 7.22 -12.94
CA GLU A 585 -26.24 8.01 -11.74
C GLU A 585 -24.79 7.80 -11.32
N TYR A 586 -24.27 6.57 -11.39
CA TYR A 586 -22.85 6.31 -11.12
C TYR A 586 -21.93 7.05 -12.09
N ARG A 587 -22.29 7.12 -13.37
CA ARG A 587 -21.50 7.86 -14.37
C ARG A 587 -21.50 9.36 -14.09
N ASP A 588 -22.63 9.92 -13.69
CA ASP A 588 -22.75 11.33 -13.32
C ASP A 588 -21.91 11.65 -12.08
N HIS A 589 -21.91 10.78 -11.06
CA HIS A 589 -21.04 10.91 -9.89
C HIS A 589 -19.54 10.80 -10.27
N ALA A 590 -19.18 9.87 -11.15
CA ALA A 590 -17.80 9.76 -11.64
C ALA A 590 -17.35 11.05 -12.34
N GLN A 591 -18.21 11.65 -13.17
CA GLN A 591 -17.94 12.93 -13.82
C GLN A 591 -17.75 14.06 -12.80
N GLN A 592 -18.64 14.17 -11.81
CA GLN A 592 -18.53 15.18 -10.75
C GLN A 592 -17.24 15.01 -9.94
N GLY A 593 -16.87 13.77 -9.61
CA GLY A 593 -15.61 13.45 -8.94
C GLY A 593 -14.40 13.90 -9.75
N LEU A 594 -14.34 13.55 -11.05
CA LEU A 594 -13.24 13.98 -11.92
C LEU A 594 -13.16 15.51 -12.04
N GLN A 595 -14.31 16.18 -12.19
CA GLN A 595 -14.36 17.64 -12.23
C GLN A 595 -13.82 18.28 -10.94
N ALA A 596 -14.11 17.69 -9.78
CA ALA A 596 -13.64 18.16 -8.48
C ALA A 596 -12.10 18.17 -8.34
N PHE A 597 -11.41 17.22 -8.98
CA PHE A 597 -9.95 17.09 -8.94
C PHE A 597 -9.25 17.57 -10.22
N SER A 598 -10.02 18.02 -11.22
CA SER A 598 -9.49 18.39 -12.53
C SER A 598 -8.42 19.48 -12.50
N SER A 599 -8.52 20.44 -11.56
CA SER A 599 -7.49 21.47 -11.37
C SER A 599 -6.16 20.88 -10.93
N VAL A 600 -6.15 19.93 -9.99
CA VAL A 600 -4.90 19.33 -9.51
C VAL A 600 -4.33 18.33 -10.52
N MET A 601 -5.18 17.64 -11.27
CA MET A 601 -4.75 16.82 -12.41
C MET A 601 -3.99 17.65 -13.43
N ALA A 602 -4.45 18.86 -13.73
CA ALA A 602 -3.79 19.74 -14.70
C ALA A 602 -2.49 20.37 -14.18
N THR A 603 -2.44 20.76 -12.90
CA THR A 603 -1.30 21.52 -12.33
C THR A 603 -0.26 20.65 -11.64
N SER A 604 -0.61 19.45 -11.19
CA SER A 604 0.26 18.52 -10.46
C SER A 604 -0.01 17.06 -10.87
N PRO A 605 0.12 16.72 -12.17
CA PRO A 605 -0.28 15.41 -12.69
C PRO A 605 0.45 14.23 -12.03
N THR A 606 1.69 14.43 -11.57
CA THR A 606 2.48 13.39 -10.90
C THR A 606 1.98 13.04 -9.49
N ALA A 607 1.09 13.84 -8.92
CA ALA A 607 0.50 13.56 -7.61
C ALA A 607 -0.68 12.59 -7.70
N CYS A 608 -1.30 12.42 -8.87
CA CYS A 608 -2.59 11.73 -9.00
C CYS A 608 -2.69 10.64 -10.11
N PRO A 609 -1.73 9.69 -10.22
CA PRO A 609 -1.84 8.53 -11.11
C PRO A 609 -3.20 7.82 -11.14
N SER A 610 -3.83 7.60 -9.98
CA SER A 610 -5.12 6.88 -9.90
C SER A 610 -6.28 7.69 -10.48
N LEU A 611 -6.27 9.02 -10.37
CA LEU A 611 -7.27 9.88 -11.02
C LEU A 611 -7.13 9.85 -12.55
N PHE A 612 -5.92 9.72 -13.09
CA PHE A 612 -5.74 9.50 -14.53
C PHE A 612 -6.20 8.12 -14.96
N SER A 613 -6.02 7.10 -14.13
CA SER A 613 -6.62 5.77 -14.39
C SER A 613 -8.16 5.86 -14.41
N ALA A 614 -8.74 6.66 -13.52
CA ALA A 614 -10.18 6.92 -13.50
C ALA A 614 -10.68 7.72 -14.72
N LEU A 615 -9.90 8.70 -15.19
CA LEU A 615 -10.17 9.44 -16.42
C LEU A 615 -10.10 8.52 -17.65
N ASP A 616 -9.13 7.60 -17.68
CA ASP A 616 -9.01 6.58 -18.72
C ASP A 616 -10.27 5.69 -18.78
N TRP A 617 -10.75 5.22 -17.62
CA TRP A 617 -12.04 4.53 -17.51
C TRP A 617 -13.21 5.41 -17.98
N PHE A 618 -13.27 6.68 -17.58
CA PHE A 618 -14.39 7.56 -17.92
C PHE A 618 -14.51 7.82 -19.44
N LEU A 619 -13.37 7.97 -20.11
CA LEU A 619 -13.28 8.21 -21.56
C LEU A 619 -13.45 6.93 -22.38
N TYR A 620 -12.81 5.83 -21.97
CA TYR A 620 -12.66 4.60 -22.78
C TYR A 620 -13.31 3.37 -22.15
N GLY A 621 -14.12 3.56 -21.12
CA GLY A 621 -14.87 2.50 -20.43
C GLY A 621 -15.83 1.79 -21.36
N THR A 622 -15.68 0.47 -21.48
CA THR A 622 -16.50 -0.39 -22.34
C THR A 622 -17.08 -1.56 -21.56
N SER A 623 -18.24 -2.06 -21.99
CA SER A 623 -18.76 -3.36 -21.55
C SER A 623 -18.77 -4.33 -22.73
N VAL A 624 -18.36 -5.58 -22.48
CA VAL A 624 -18.52 -6.68 -23.43
C VAL A 624 -19.59 -7.63 -22.89
N LYS A 625 -20.72 -7.68 -23.60
CA LYS A 625 -21.83 -8.59 -23.30
C LYS A 625 -21.65 -9.86 -24.12
N SER A 626 -21.49 -11.02 -23.47
CA SER A 626 -21.22 -12.28 -24.16
C SER A 626 -21.56 -13.51 -23.32
N SER A 627 -21.41 -14.70 -23.88
CA SER A 627 -21.52 -15.98 -23.16
C SER A 627 -20.28 -16.22 -22.28
N ARG A 628 -20.44 -17.05 -21.23
CA ARG A 628 -19.35 -17.37 -20.29
C ARG A 628 -18.07 -17.85 -20.99
N GLU A 629 -18.20 -18.75 -21.96
CA GLU A 629 -17.07 -19.33 -22.70
C GLU A 629 -16.25 -18.26 -23.44
N ILE A 630 -16.89 -17.24 -24.01
CA ILE A 630 -16.21 -16.16 -24.70
C ILE A 630 -15.58 -15.19 -23.70
N LEU A 631 -16.25 -14.90 -22.58
CA LEU A 631 -15.69 -14.04 -21.53
C LEU A 631 -14.42 -14.65 -20.91
N ASP A 632 -14.38 -15.97 -20.70
CA ASP A 632 -13.18 -16.65 -20.19
C ASP A 632 -12.00 -16.53 -21.17
N GLN A 633 -12.25 -16.55 -22.48
CA GLN A 633 -11.22 -16.31 -23.49
C GLN A 633 -10.74 -14.85 -23.46
N LEU A 634 -11.66 -13.88 -23.35
CA LEU A 634 -11.34 -12.46 -23.25
C LEU A 634 -10.58 -12.10 -21.97
N ASN A 635 -10.83 -12.80 -20.86
CA ASN A 635 -10.14 -12.60 -19.58
C ASN A 635 -8.62 -12.79 -19.69
N SER A 636 -8.14 -13.59 -20.64
CA SER A 636 -6.69 -13.77 -20.89
C SER A 636 -6.01 -12.55 -21.54
N HIS A 637 -6.77 -11.61 -22.12
CA HIS A 637 -6.26 -10.42 -22.79
C HIS A 637 -6.18 -9.23 -21.85
N TYR A 638 -5.19 -8.35 -22.02
CA TYR A 638 -5.12 -7.10 -21.26
C TYR A 638 -6.16 -6.09 -21.75
N LEU A 639 -7.25 -5.95 -20.99
CA LEU A 639 -8.39 -5.07 -21.26
C LEU A 639 -8.65 -4.15 -20.05
N PRO A 640 -7.82 -3.11 -19.85
CA PRO A 640 -7.78 -2.35 -18.59
C PRO A 640 -8.98 -1.43 -18.34
N THR A 641 -9.78 -1.13 -19.38
CA THR A 641 -10.97 -0.27 -19.30
C THR A 641 -12.23 -0.98 -19.79
N THR A 642 -12.31 -2.29 -19.58
CA THR A 642 -13.44 -3.12 -20.04
C THR A 642 -14.03 -3.93 -18.89
N VAL A 643 -15.36 -3.89 -18.74
CA VAL A 643 -16.11 -4.82 -17.90
C VAL A 643 -16.70 -5.95 -18.75
N LEU A 644 -16.73 -7.17 -18.20
CA LEU A 644 -17.28 -8.35 -18.86
C LEU A 644 -18.64 -8.69 -18.26
N ARG A 645 -19.66 -8.86 -19.10
CA ARG A 645 -21.04 -9.13 -18.67
C ARG A 645 -21.59 -10.37 -19.35
N ILE A 646 -22.18 -11.26 -18.59
CA ILE A 646 -22.91 -12.39 -19.15
C ILE A 646 -24.19 -11.87 -19.83
N ALA A 647 -24.41 -12.30 -21.06
CA ALA A 647 -25.63 -12.05 -21.81
C ALA A 647 -26.08 -13.32 -22.52
N THR A 648 -27.37 -13.60 -22.45
CA THR A 648 -28.01 -14.77 -23.09
C THR A 648 -28.83 -14.39 -24.32
N ASP A 649 -29.00 -13.09 -24.58
CA ASP A 649 -29.87 -12.49 -25.57
C ASP A 649 -29.08 -11.73 -26.66
N LEU A 650 -28.03 -12.36 -27.16
CA LEU A 650 -27.24 -11.82 -28.28
C LEU A 650 -28.01 -11.90 -29.61
N PRO A 651 -27.75 -10.98 -30.57
CA PRO A 651 -28.25 -11.09 -31.94
C PRO A 651 -27.89 -12.44 -32.58
N GLU A 652 -28.68 -12.87 -33.57
CA GLU A 652 -28.47 -14.16 -34.26
C GLU A 652 -27.03 -14.27 -34.80
N ASP A 653 -26.39 -15.41 -34.53
CA ASP A 653 -24.99 -15.74 -34.83
C ASP A 653 -23.90 -14.86 -34.16
N ALA A 654 -24.26 -13.79 -33.45
CA ALA A 654 -23.30 -12.94 -32.75
C ALA A 654 -22.75 -13.63 -31.50
N ILE A 655 -21.44 -13.50 -31.28
CA ILE A 655 -20.79 -14.01 -30.08
C ILE A 655 -20.67 -12.97 -28.98
N ALA A 656 -20.68 -11.67 -29.31
CA ALA A 656 -20.57 -10.60 -28.32
C ALA A 656 -21.09 -9.26 -28.83
N LEU A 657 -21.43 -8.37 -27.89
CA LEU A 657 -21.67 -6.95 -28.12
C LEU A 657 -20.66 -6.11 -27.33
N VAL A 658 -19.97 -5.20 -28.01
CA VAL A 658 -19.08 -4.21 -27.38
C VAL A 658 -19.85 -2.90 -27.24
N CYS A 659 -20.02 -2.42 -26.02
CA CYS A 659 -20.83 -1.24 -25.71
C CYS A 659 -20.04 -0.17 -24.96
N GLN A 660 -20.30 1.09 -25.28
CA GLN A 660 -19.79 2.27 -24.57
C GLN A 660 -20.99 3.05 -24.05
N SER A 661 -21.14 3.13 -22.71
CA SER A 661 -22.35 3.69 -22.09
C SER A 661 -23.62 3.01 -22.64
N THR A 662 -24.57 3.78 -23.17
CA THR A 662 -25.87 3.29 -23.68
C THR A 662 -25.86 2.84 -25.15
N SER A 663 -24.72 2.88 -25.85
CA SER A 663 -24.62 2.48 -27.25
C SER A 663 -23.69 1.28 -27.43
N CYS A 664 -24.03 0.40 -28.38
CA CYS A 664 -23.19 -0.73 -28.77
C CYS A 664 -22.71 -0.57 -30.21
N LEU A 665 -21.51 -1.09 -30.48
CA LEU A 665 -21.01 -1.27 -31.83
C LEU A 665 -21.78 -2.39 -32.54
N GLU A 666 -21.50 -2.57 -33.84
CA GLU A 666 -22.06 -3.69 -34.61
C GLU A 666 -21.76 -5.05 -33.93
N PRO A 667 -22.67 -6.04 -34.00
CA PRO A 667 -22.45 -7.33 -33.38
C PRO A 667 -21.15 -7.99 -33.85
N ALA A 668 -20.39 -8.55 -32.91
CA ALA A 668 -19.16 -9.27 -33.22
C ALA A 668 -19.44 -10.76 -33.38
N PHE A 669 -18.88 -11.36 -34.42
CA PHE A 669 -19.03 -12.78 -34.78
C PHE A 669 -17.76 -13.60 -34.48
N THR A 670 -16.64 -12.94 -34.17
CA THR A 670 -15.38 -13.58 -33.79
C THR A 670 -14.70 -12.82 -32.65
N ILE A 671 -13.82 -13.49 -31.90
CA ILE A 671 -13.04 -12.85 -30.82
C ILE A 671 -12.12 -11.77 -31.39
N ASP A 672 -11.51 -12.01 -32.55
CA ASP A 672 -10.69 -11.01 -33.22
C ASP A 672 -11.48 -9.72 -33.53
N GLN A 673 -12.75 -9.85 -33.94
CA GLN A 673 -13.62 -8.69 -34.14
C GLN A 673 -13.89 -7.96 -32.82
N VAL A 674 -14.14 -8.67 -31.72
CA VAL A 674 -14.29 -8.04 -30.38
C VAL A 674 -13.03 -7.27 -30.02
N LEU A 675 -11.85 -7.87 -30.20
CA LEU A 675 -10.57 -7.24 -29.87
C LEU A 675 -10.25 -6.04 -30.79
N GLU A 676 -10.62 -6.10 -32.07
CA GLU A 676 -10.51 -4.97 -33.00
C GLU A 676 -11.47 -3.84 -32.64
N GLN A 677 -12.72 -4.16 -32.29
CA GLN A 677 -13.70 -3.19 -31.83
C GLN A 677 -13.24 -2.48 -30.56
N LEU A 678 -12.75 -3.22 -29.56
CA LEU A 678 -12.17 -2.63 -28.34
C LEU A 678 -10.99 -1.71 -28.67
N LYS A 679 -10.12 -2.10 -29.62
CA LYS A 679 -9.02 -1.25 -30.08
C LYS A 679 -9.47 0.00 -30.83
N SER A 680 -10.65 -0.01 -31.44
CA SER A 680 -11.20 1.13 -32.18
C SER A 680 -11.80 2.21 -31.27
N VAL A 681 -12.05 1.88 -30.00
CA VAL A 681 -12.51 2.83 -28.98
C VAL A 681 -11.35 3.71 -28.48
N TYR A 682 -10.12 3.20 -28.54
CA TYR A 682 -8.89 3.87 -28.07
C TYR A 682 -8.40 5.00 -28.97
#